data_AF-A0A846WJN1-F1
#
_entry.id   AF-A0A846WJN1-F1
#
_cell.length_a   1.000
_cell.length_b   1.000
_cell.length_c   1.000
_cell.angle_alpha   90.00
_cell.angle_beta   90.00
_cell.angle_gamma   90.00
#
_symmetry.space_group_name_H-M   'P 1'
#
loop_
_entity.id
_entity.type
_entity.pdbx_description
1 polymer ?
#
loop_
_entity_poly.entity_id
_entity_poly.type
_entity_poly.pdbx_seq_one_letter_code
_entity_poly.pdbx_strand_id
1 'polypeptide(L)'
;MSYPTLPQLLQAQPDDYRQASAGLSDLADCLDAHATQMVSAIVGIPWSGVARDAATGRAFEERASIGRISAAARSCASAMDGQIATLSDLRTTILHEVVSLWVNDFLIHPDWTVTDVKAYPSGDQAQQQANEEERQRRAQVATDASRTLKGQAGQFESADKSLAGTMTAASTDLNQLSPAGAAANVKLAGQIVGDLTNNRPLSPTELTELAEATGLSPQQVESIRDGNTVGLPANKFAFLSALMSDLDSMNPSDINQLGNRLDPVSRTVVQRSLANGMQVMSNPLVTDAATGERGGMDRLPSTVRDDLQKVPWEFSLDGYPHYQLPNYNQLTALTDLMHKGSPALRVNTDIDRGMLKQLSELSALNSRGGGLENVTVTDDNDQIVTMHDLNANLNGMLEVATIDHPAVTDFLTGNNMGATVTAGGTYDPNSHFLALATHHFDPGENGVERMFDWIGPNAGTPGHEGDLAAIAANAYAHRLADNSLALSLDTNGSGPGHPTLGSINPELNQTLTKNIIPYLGALNGVPDTGIHTWAVQNFGFDDITQMEGMIKALESDPTSGFAINHAGAEWENYMTALYGAHGGDPSYAAAAGRFHQMFNDADHDFVQANKDQGTWDRIVQYNQDSAAWDSSKALVSAGFKFLPPPFDAVGPVLIDLANPEVKLDGLGIANDPSEIPSNPTTDAISAANSYYNTDTNGLYQQYDVATGYFAAHGVPDDPRWNQFLASDGQLSWSAIRADSFRFGSLVDSLPITDTWNNSMDGYGSGARPSANINPKVLPAPGTDPTRRPR
;
A
#
# COMPACT_ATOMS: atom_id res chain seq x y z
N MET A 1 -33.65 -32.80 -9.16
CA MET A 1 -32.58 -33.54 -8.45
C MET A 1 -32.58 -34.95 -9.00
N SER A 2 -31.43 -35.46 -9.46
CA SER A 2 -31.32 -36.76 -10.13
C SER A 2 -30.50 -37.71 -9.26
N TYR A 3 -31.13 -38.29 -8.23
CA TYR A 3 -30.50 -39.34 -7.42
C TYR A 3 -30.41 -40.67 -8.21
N PRO A 4 -29.44 -41.55 -7.90
CA PRO A 4 -29.30 -42.83 -8.58
C PRO A 4 -30.57 -43.67 -8.40
N THR A 5 -31.03 -44.32 -9.46
CA THR A 5 -32.15 -45.26 -9.42
C THR A 5 -31.78 -46.53 -8.64
N LEU A 6 -32.78 -47.26 -8.15
CA LEU A 6 -32.55 -48.54 -7.46
C LEU A 6 -31.65 -49.52 -8.26
N PRO A 7 -31.84 -49.73 -9.57
CA PRO A 7 -30.92 -50.55 -10.37
C PRO A 7 -29.48 -50.03 -10.39
N GLN A 8 -29.27 -48.71 -10.47
CA GLN A 8 -27.93 -48.10 -10.44
C GLN A 8 -27.25 -48.32 -9.09
N LEU A 9 -27.98 -48.19 -7.98
CA LEU A 9 -27.43 -48.42 -6.63
C LEU A 9 -27.11 -49.90 -6.37
N LEU A 10 -27.91 -50.82 -6.90
CA LEU A 10 -27.64 -52.26 -6.81
C LEU A 10 -26.32 -52.64 -7.51
N GLN A 11 -26.03 -51.99 -8.64
CA GLN A 11 -24.82 -52.20 -9.43
C GLN A 11 -23.58 -51.46 -8.88
N ALA A 12 -23.76 -50.46 -8.03
CA ALA A 12 -22.65 -49.72 -7.44
C ALA A 12 -21.77 -50.64 -6.58
N GLN A 13 -20.44 -50.59 -6.80
CA GLN A 13 -19.44 -51.31 -6.02
C GLN A 13 -18.40 -50.30 -5.48
N PRO A 14 -18.71 -49.54 -4.42
CA PRO A 14 -17.79 -48.53 -3.89
C PRO A 14 -16.42 -49.11 -3.47
N ASP A 15 -16.39 -50.39 -3.10
CA ASP A 15 -15.17 -51.08 -2.70
C ASP A 15 -14.17 -51.29 -3.87
N ASP A 16 -14.60 -51.19 -5.13
CA ASP A 16 -13.69 -51.25 -6.29
C ASP A 16 -12.68 -50.11 -6.29
N TYR A 17 -13.02 -48.97 -5.68
CA TYR A 17 -12.11 -47.82 -5.55
C TYR A 17 -11.01 -48.03 -4.51
N ARG A 18 -11.07 -49.07 -3.67
CA ARG A 18 -10.01 -49.38 -2.70
C ARG A 18 -8.69 -49.71 -3.39
N GLN A 19 -8.72 -50.28 -4.59
CA GLN A 19 -7.50 -50.55 -5.35
C GLN A 19 -6.76 -49.26 -5.74
N ALA A 20 -7.50 -48.19 -6.05
CA ALA A 20 -6.92 -46.89 -6.36
C ALA A 20 -6.32 -46.22 -5.11
N SER A 21 -7.01 -46.29 -3.97
CA SER A 21 -6.49 -45.80 -2.67
C SER A 21 -5.22 -46.56 -2.25
N ALA A 22 -5.21 -47.89 -2.37
CA ALA A 22 -4.04 -48.71 -2.10
C ALA A 22 -2.88 -48.36 -3.02
N GLY A 23 -3.13 -48.16 -4.32
CA GLY A 23 -2.10 -47.74 -5.28
C GLY A 23 -1.44 -46.39 -4.95
N LEU A 24 -2.20 -45.44 -4.39
CA LEU A 24 -1.66 -44.16 -3.92
C LEU A 24 -0.80 -44.32 -2.66
N SER A 25 -1.20 -45.20 -1.75
CA SER A 25 -0.40 -45.53 -0.56
C SER A 25 0.91 -46.23 -0.95
N ASP A 26 0.84 -47.20 -1.85
CA ASP A 26 2.01 -47.91 -2.38
C ASP A 26 2.97 -46.96 -3.11
N LEU A 27 2.43 -46.00 -3.88
CA LEU A 27 3.22 -44.96 -4.53
C LEU A 27 3.95 -44.10 -3.48
N ALA A 28 3.26 -43.66 -2.44
CA ALA A 28 3.85 -42.85 -1.37
C ALA A 28 5.00 -43.59 -0.67
N ASP A 29 4.80 -44.86 -0.34
CA ASP A 29 5.82 -45.69 0.30
C ASP A 29 7.02 -45.93 -0.61
N CYS A 30 6.78 -46.14 -1.92
CA CYS A 30 7.84 -46.26 -2.92
C CYS A 30 8.65 -44.97 -3.05
N LEU A 31 8.00 -43.81 -3.08
CA LEU A 31 8.64 -42.50 -3.12
C LEU A 31 9.51 -42.24 -1.89
N ASP A 32 9.00 -42.53 -0.69
CA ASP A 32 9.76 -42.39 0.56
C ASP A 32 10.98 -43.35 0.60
N ALA A 33 10.81 -44.57 0.11
CA ALA A 33 11.88 -45.55 0.02
C ALA A 33 13.00 -45.10 -0.93
N HIS A 34 12.64 -44.64 -2.13
CA HIS A 34 13.61 -44.11 -3.10
C HIS A 34 14.33 -42.85 -2.57
N ALA A 35 13.60 -41.92 -1.95
CA ALA A 35 14.19 -40.71 -1.37
C ALA A 35 15.20 -41.05 -0.25
N THR A 36 14.88 -42.06 0.56
CA THR A 36 15.78 -42.57 1.60
C THR A 36 17.01 -43.26 1.00
N GLN A 37 16.82 -44.04 -0.06
CA GLN A 37 17.92 -44.72 -0.77
C GLN A 37 18.88 -43.72 -1.42
N MET A 38 18.36 -42.65 -2.04
CA MET A 38 19.14 -41.58 -2.67
C MET A 38 20.05 -40.88 -1.65
N VAL A 39 19.50 -40.45 -0.51
CA VAL A 39 20.31 -39.84 0.56
C VAL A 39 21.36 -40.83 1.08
N SER A 40 20.98 -42.09 1.28
CA SER A 40 21.89 -43.14 1.75
C SER A 40 23.03 -43.40 0.78
N ALA A 41 22.79 -43.32 -0.54
CA ALA A 41 23.81 -43.52 -1.56
C ALA A 41 24.85 -42.39 -1.57
N ILE A 42 24.50 -41.16 -1.18
CA ILE A 42 25.41 -40.02 -1.15
C ILE A 42 26.14 -39.93 0.19
N VAL A 43 25.40 -40.06 1.30
CA VAL A 43 25.94 -39.96 2.67
C VAL A 43 26.76 -41.20 3.05
N GLY A 44 26.40 -42.37 2.52
CA GLY A 44 27.02 -43.66 2.83
C GLY A 44 28.38 -43.91 2.17
N ILE A 45 28.80 -43.05 1.24
CA ILE A 45 30.13 -43.15 0.62
C ILE A 45 31.16 -42.46 1.53
N PRO A 46 32.32 -43.06 1.79
CA PRO A 46 33.40 -42.45 2.57
C PRO A 46 34.18 -41.44 1.70
N TRP A 47 33.58 -40.27 1.44
CA TRP A 47 34.20 -39.13 0.78
C TRP A 47 33.92 -37.83 1.56
N SER A 48 34.75 -36.80 1.42
CA SER A 48 34.72 -35.60 2.27
C SER A 48 35.11 -34.32 1.52
N GLY A 49 34.79 -33.16 2.11
CA GLY A 49 35.05 -31.83 1.55
C GLY A 49 33.78 -31.16 0.99
N VAL A 50 33.93 -29.91 0.52
CA VAL A 50 32.82 -29.03 0.10
C VAL A 50 31.91 -29.68 -0.96
N ALA A 51 32.48 -30.48 -1.88
CA ALA A 51 31.70 -31.21 -2.88
C ALA A 51 30.75 -32.26 -2.26
N ARG A 52 31.18 -32.92 -1.18
CA ARG A 52 30.35 -33.87 -0.43
C ARG A 52 29.25 -33.16 0.34
N ASP A 53 29.55 -32.01 0.93
CA ASP A 53 28.56 -31.21 1.66
C ASP A 53 27.49 -30.65 0.72
N ALA A 54 27.88 -30.16 -0.47
CA ALA A 54 26.95 -29.73 -1.51
C ALA A 54 26.07 -30.88 -2.04
N ALA A 55 26.67 -32.04 -2.33
CA ALA A 55 25.92 -33.23 -2.76
C ALA A 55 24.95 -33.73 -1.67
N THR A 56 25.37 -33.65 -0.41
CA THR A 56 24.55 -34.03 0.75
C THR A 56 23.39 -33.06 0.94
N GLY A 57 23.64 -31.75 0.86
CA GLY A 57 22.60 -30.71 0.91
C GLY A 57 21.55 -30.92 -0.17
N ARG A 58 22.00 -31.08 -1.43
CA ARG A 58 21.12 -31.37 -2.57
C ARG A 58 20.27 -32.62 -2.37
N ALA A 59 20.85 -33.70 -1.84
CA ALA A 59 20.13 -34.94 -1.58
C ALA A 59 19.03 -34.77 -0.52
N PHE A 60 19.28 -33.94 0.51
CA PHE A 60 18.28 -33.64 1.54
C PHE A 60 17.16 -32.74 1.02
N GLU A 61 17.46 -31.76 0.17
CA GLU A 61 16.46 -30.92 -0.51
C GLU A 61 15.55 -31.73 -1.43
N GLU A 62 16.14 -32.64 -2.23
CA GLU A 62 15.38 -33.54 -3.09
C GLU A 62 14.54 -34.52 -2.26
N ARG A 63 15.06 -35.03 -1.14
CA ARG A 63 14.28 -35.86 -0.20
C ARG A 63 13.09 -35.10 0.37
N ALA A 64 13.27 -33.85 0.79
CA ALA A 64 12.19 -33.01 1.31
C ALA A 64 11.10 -32.78 0.25
N SER A 65 11.50 -32.56 -1.00
CA SER A 65 10.57 -32.38 -2.12
C SER A 65 9.80 -33.67 -2.45
N ILE A 66 10.47 -34.82 -2.51
CA ILE A 66 9.81 -36.13 -2.69
C ILE A 66 8.86 -36.44 -1.51
N GLY A 67 9.25 -36.09 -0.29
CA GLY A 67 8.45 -36.26 0.92
C GLY A 67 7.12 -35.49 0.90
N ARG A 68 7.04 -34.37 0.18
CA ARG A 68 5.76 -33.66 -0.03
C ARG A 68 4.84 -34.39 -0.99
N ILE A 69 5.39 -34.98 -2.05
CA ILE A 69 4.62 -35.78 -3.01
C ILE A 69 4.06 -37.02 -2.31
N SER A 70 4.87 -37.70 -1.49
CA SER A 70 4.41 -38.86 -0.72
C SER A 70 3.35 -38.48 0.33
N ALA A 71 3.51 -37.34 1.01
CA ALA A 71 2.51 -36.82 1.95
C ALA A 71 1.17 -36.50 1.25
N ALA A 72 1.20 -35.85 0.08
CA ALA A 72 0.01 -35.56 -0.71
C ALA A 72 -0.70 -36.85 -1.16
N ALA A 73 0.06 -37.83 -1.66
CA ALA A 73 -0.47 -39.14 -2.05
C ALA A 73 -1.15 -39.88 -0.87
N ARG A 74 -0.53 -39.89 0.32
CA ARG A 74 -1.13 -40.48 1.54
C ARG A 74 -2.39 -39.76 2.00
N SER A 75 -2.37 -38.42 1.98
CA SER A 75 -3.54 -37.62 2.37
C SER A 75 -4.72 -37.91 1.45
N CYS A 76 -4.49 -38.04 0.13
CA CYS A 76 -5.51 -38.46 -0.81
C CYS A 76 -6.03 -39.87 -0.53
N ALA A 77 -5.14 -40.86 -0.35
CA ALA A 77 -5.55 -42.23 -0.06
C ALA A 77 -6.48 -42.28 1.17
N SER A 78 -6.08 -41.60 2.26
CA SER A 78 -6.91 -41.50 3.47
C SER A 78 -8.26 -40.83 3.23
N ALA A 79 -8.32 -39.79 2.39
CA ALA A 79 -9.57 -39.12 2.05
C ALA A 79 -10.49 -40.03 1.21
N MET A 80 -9.92 -40.77 0.25
CA MET A 80 -10.64 -41.76 -0.56
C MET A 80 -11.22 -42.87 0.32
N ASP A 81 -10.44 -43.41 1.25
CA ASP A 81 -10.90 -44.47 2.17
C ASP A 81 -12.10 -44.01 3.02
N GLY A 82 -12.09 -42.76 3.49
CA GLY A 82 -13.21 -42.19 4.24
C GLY A 82 -14.50 -42.08 3.41
N GLN A 83 -14.40 -41.68 2.14
CA GLN A 83 -15.56 -41.59 1.24
C GLN A 83 -16.06 -42.96 0.78
N ILE A 84 -15.15 -43.90 0.51
CA ILE A 84 -15.48 -45.29 0.16
C ILE A 84 -16.25 -45.95 1.31
N ALA A 85 -15.79 -45.80 2.55
CA ALA A 85 -16.48 -46.32 3.73
C ALA A 85 -17.91 -45.75 3.83
N THR A 86 -18.06 -44.44 3.66
CA THR A 86 -19.36 -43.75 3.69
C THR A 86 -20.32 -44.29 2.62
N LEU A 87 -19.83 -44.48 1.38
CA LEU A 87 -20.63 -45.05 0.30
C LEU A 87 -21.06 -46.50 0.58
N SER A 88 -20.15 -47.33 1.07
CA SER A 88 -20.43 -48.73 1.42
C SER A 88 -21.46 -48.85 2.55
N ASP A 89 -21.38 -47.99 3.56
CA ASP A 89 -22.34 -47.93 4.67
C ASP A 89 -23.72 -47.47 4.20
N LEU A 90 -23.78 -46.40 3.38
CA LEU A 90 -25.04 -45.91 2.80
C LEU A 90 -25.71 -46.97 1.92
N ARG A 91 -24.93 -47.65 1.08
CA ARG A 91 -25.45 -48.74 0.24
C ARG A 91 -26.03 -49.87 1.09
N THR A 92 -25.30 -50.32 2.11
CA THR A 92 -25.75 -51.39 3.01
C THR A 92 -27.04 -50.99 3.73
N THR A 93 -27.10 -49.76 4.22
CA THR A 93 -28.29 -49.20 4.89
C THR A 93 -29.50 -49.18 3.96
N ILE A 94 -29.34 -48.67 2.73
CA ILE A 94 -30.42 -48.60 1.74
C ILE A 94 -30.90 -50.01 1.36
N LEU A 95 -29.99 -50.95 1.13
CA LEU A 95 -30.35 -52.33 0.78
C LEU A 95 -31.08 -53.05 1.91
N HIS A 96 -30.67 -52.83 3.16
CA HIS A 96 -31.36 -53.39 4.32
C HIS A 96 -32.80 -52.85 4.42
N GLU A 97 -33.00 -51.56 4.21
CA GLU A 97 -34.34 -50.94 4.19
C GLU A 97 -35.20 -51.47 3.05
N VAL A 98 -34.65 -51.60 1.84
CA VAL A 98 -35.36 -52.18 0.68
C VAL A 98 -35.79 -53.62 0.96
N VAL A 99 -34.91 -54.45 1.54
CA VAL A 99 -35.25 -55.83 1.90
C VAL A 99 -36.31 -55.87 3.00
N SER A 100 -36.20 -55.02 4.02
CA SER A 100 -37.20 -54.90 5.10
C SER A 100 -38.58 -54.55 4.54
N LEU A 101 -38.66 -53.57 3.64
CA LEU A 101 -39.91 -53.18 2.99
C LEU A 101 -40.48 -54.30 2.12
N TRP A 102 -39.62 -54.99 1.37
CA TRP A 102 -40.05 -56.10 0.52
C TRP A 102 -40.63 -57.28 1.31
N VAL A 103 -39.99 -57.66 2.43
CA VAL A 103 -40.51 -58.68 3.36
C VAL A 103 -41.85 -58.29 3.98
N ASN A 104 -42.15 -57.00 4.05
CA ASN A 104 -43.39 -56.45 4.59
C ASN A 104 -44.47 -56.19 3.53
N ASP A 105 -44.40 -56.83 2.36
CA ASP A 105 -45.35 -56.67 1.23
C ASP A 105 -45.41 -55.24 0.65
N PHE A 106 -44.27 -54.54 0.60
CA PHE A 106 -44.12 -53.31 -0.18
C PHE A 106 -43.31 -53.55 -1.46
N LEU A 107 -43.68 -52.85 -2.52
CA LEU A 107 -42.95 -52.79 -3.79
C LEU A 107 -42.21 -51.45 -3.88
N ILE A 108 -40.92 -51.49 -4.22
CA ILE A 108 -40.09 -50.31 -4.42
C ILE A 108 -39.87 -50.12 -5.93
N HIS A 109 -40.23 -48.95 -6.45
CA HIS A 109 -40.05 -48.59 -7.85
C HIS A 109 -38.66 -47.99 -8.11
N PRO A 110 -38.18 -47.92 -9.37
CA PRO A 110 -36.86 -47.38 -9.70
C PRO A 110 -36.59 -45.94 -9.23
N ASP A 111 -37.65 -45.14 -9.05
CA ASP A 111 -37.59 -43.76 -8.59
C ASP A 111 -37.67 -43.61 -7.05
N TRP A 112 -37.53 -44.73 -6.33
CA TRP A 112 -37.65 -44.86 -4.88
C TRP A 112 -39.04 -44.59 -4.32
N THR A 113 -40.09 -44.63 -5.15
CA THR A 113 -41.45 -44.66 -4.63
C THR A 113 -41.79 -46.06 -4.09
N VAL A 114 -42.42 -46.10 -2.92
CA VAL A 114 -42.84 -47.33 -2.25
C VAL A 114 -44.34 -47.43 -2.34
N THR A 115 -44.83 -48.60 -2.77
CA THR A 115 -46.28 -48.88 -2.89
C THR A 115 -46.64 -50.14 -2.13
N ASP A 116 -47.77 -50.12 -1.43
CA ASP A 116 -48.30 -51.30 -0.75
C ASP A 116 -48.88 -52.30 -1.76
N VAL A 117 -48.45 -53.56 -1.66
CA VAL A 117 -48.96 -54.66 -2.49
C VAL A 117 -49.65 -55.76 -1.67
N LYS A 118 -49.86 -55.52 -0.37
CA LYS A 118 -50.55 -56.45 0.52
C LYS A 118 -51.99 -56.69 0.04
N ALA A 119 -52.39 -57.97 -0.02
CA ALA A 119 -53.76 -58.34 -0.30
C ALA A 119 -54.64 -58.19 0.95
N TYR A 120 -55.76 -57.47 0.83
CA TYR A 120 -56.72 -57.25 1.92
C TYR A 120 -57.97 -58.12 1.72
N PRO A 121 -58.31 -59.02 2.66
CA PRO A 121 -59.46 -59.90 2.51
C PRO A 121 -60.79 -59.13 2.64
N SER A 122 -61.80 -59.50 1.85
CA SER A 122 -63.18 -59.01 2.02
C SER A 122 -63.85 -59.64 3.24
N GLY A 123 -64.59 -58.86 4.05
CA GLY A 123 -65.25 -59.34 5.27
C GLY A 123 -66.45 -58.49 5.72
N ASP A 124 -66.91 -58.72 6.96
CA ASP A 124 -67.99 -57.95 7.60
C ASP A 124 -67.63 -56.47 7.85
N GLN A 125 -68.57 -55.66 8.35
CA GLN A 125 -68.32 -54.22 8.56
C GLN A 125 -67.12 -53.95 9.49
N ALA A 126 -66.89 -54.78 10.50
CA ALA A 126 -65.77 -54.63 11.41
C ALA A 126 -64.42 -54.93 10.70
N GLN A 127 -64.37 -55.99 9.89
CA GLN A 127 -63.20 -56.32 9.07
C GLN A 127 -62.91 -55.25 8.01
N GLN A 128 -63.94 -54.66 7.41
CA GLN A 128 -63.77 -53.57 6.43
C GLN A 128 -63.19 -52.30 7.08
N GLN A 129 -63.64 -51.96 8.28
CA GLN A 129 -63.10 -50.82 9.04
C GLN A 129 -61.64 -51.06 9.44
N ALA A 130 -61.30 -52.25 9.95
CA ALA A 130 -59.92 -52.62 10.29
C ALA A 130 -58.99 -52.63 9.07
N ASN A 131 -59.47 -53.09 7.91
CA ASN A 131 -58.71 -53.03 6.65
C ASN A 131 -58.45 -51.59 6.21
N GLU A 132 -59.40 -50.68 6.39
CA GLU A 132 -59.24 -49.26 6.04
C GLU A 132 -58.21 -48.57 6.93
N GLU A 133 -58.25 -48.81 8.24
CA GLU A 133 -57.24 -48.30 9.19
C GLU A 133 -55.84 -48.82 8.85
N GLU A 134 -55.70 -50.11 8.52
CA GLU A 134 -54.42 -50.69 8.12
C GLU A 134 -53.94 -50.17 6.75
N ARG A 135 -54.84 -49.90 5.80
CA ARG A 135 -54.50 -49.25 4.52
C ARG A 135 -53.95 -47.84 4.74
N GLN A 136 -54.58 -47.05 5.61
CA GLN A 136 -54.10 -45.70 5.94
C GLN A 136 -52.74 -45.74 6.63
N ARG A 137 -52.55 -46.65 7.60
CA ARG A 137 -51.27 -46.85 8.28
C ARG A 137 -50.16 -47.25 7.31
N ARG A 138 -50.43 -48.20 6.41
CA ARG A 138 -49.44 -48.68 5.43
C ARG A 138 -49.17 -47.66 4.33
N ALA A 139 -50.16 -46.85 3.93
CA ALA A 139 -49.94 -45.71 3.04
C ALA A 139 -48.99 -44.66 3.66
N GLN A 140 -49.12 -44.41 4.97
CA GLN A 140 -48.19 -43.54 5.69
C GLN A 140 -46.77 -44.13 5.74
N VAL A 141 -46.64 -45.43 6.08
CA VAL A 141 -45.35 -46.14 6.05
C VAL A 141 -44.70 -46.06 4.66
N ALA A 142 -45.47 -46.29 3.58
CA ALA A 142 -44.99 -46.19 2.21
C ALA A 142 -44.51 -44.77 1.87
N THR A 143 -45.22 -43.74 2.33
CA THR A 143 -44.84 -42.34 2.14
C THR A 143 -43.54 -42.00 2.87
N ASP A 144 -43.41 -42.41 4.13
CA ASP A 144 -42.24 -42.14 4.95
C ASP A 144 -41.01 -42.93 4.47
N ALA A 145 -41.20 -44.18 4.06
CA ALA A 145 -40.17 -45.01 3.42
C ALA A 145 -39.71 -44.40 2.08
N SER A 146 -40.64 -43.93 1.25
CA SER A 146 -40.29 -43.23 0.00
C SER A 146 -39.43 -41.99 0.25
N ARG A 147 -39.77 -41.20 1.28
CA ARG A 147 -38.98 -40.02 1.66
C ARG A 147 -37.59 -40.41 2.16
N THR A 148 -37.52 -41.45 3.01
CA THR A 148 -36.27 -41.94 3.60
C THR A 148 -35.32 -42.47 2.54
N LEU A 149 -35.80 -43.36 1.67
CA LEU A 149 -35.00 -43.92 0.58
C LEU A 149 -34.52 -42.84 -0.41
N LYS A 150 -35.37 -41.87 -0.77
CA LYS A 150 -34.95 -40.73 -1.61
C LYS A 150 -33.88 -39.88 -0.93
N GLY A 151 -34.02 -39.61 0.37
CA GLY A 151 -33.03 -38.88 1.15
C GLY A 151 -31.67 -39.60 1.18
N GLN A 152 -31.69 -40.91 1.47
CA GLN A 152 -30.48 -41.74 1.49
C GLN A 152 -29.85 -41.86 0.09
N ALA A 153 -30.64 -42.00 -0.97
CA ALA A 153 -30.14 -42.01 -2.35
C ALA A 153 -29.48 -40.67 -2.72
N GLY A 154 -30.01 -39.54 -2.27
CA GLY A 154 -29.39 -38.22 -2.43
C GLY A 154 -28.08 -38.07 -1.63
N GLN A 155 -28.00 -38.65 -0.43
CA GLN A 155 -26.74 -38.70 0.34
C GLN A 155 -25.69 -39.56 -0.38
N PHE A 156 -26.10 -40.70 -0.94
CA PHE A 156 -25.22 -41.56 -1.73
C PHE A 156 -24.65 -40.82 -2.95
N GLU A 157 -25.49 -40.10 -3.70
CA GLU A 157 -25.05 -39.26 -4.84
C GLU A 157 -24.04 -38.18 -4.41
N SER A 158 -24.27 -37.56 -3.25
CA SER A 158 -23.40 -36.49 -2.74
C SER A 158 -22.03 -37.03 -2.33
N ALA A 159 -22.00 -38.20 -1.68
CA ALA A 159 -20.76 -38.89 -1.33
C ALA A 159 -19.98 -39.36 -2.57
N ASP A 160 -20.68 -39.84 -3.61
CA ASP A 160 -20.07 -40.27 -4.88
C ASP A 160 -19.41 -39.08 -5.61
N LYS A 161 -20.10 -37.93 -5.67
CA LYS A 161 -19.53 -36.68 -6.19
C LYS A 161 -18.33 -36.19 -5.37
N SER A 162 -18.39 -36.32 -4.05
CA SER A 162 -17.27 -35.98 -3.16
C SER A 162 -16.04 -36.85 -3.43
N LEU A 163 -16.23 -38.15 -3.62
CA LEU A 163 -15.17 -39.09 -4.02
C LEU A 163 -14.57 -38.70 -5.38
N ALA A 164 -15.40 -38.44 -6.39
CA ALA A 164 -14.93 -38.02 -7.71
C ALA A 164 -14.15 -36.68 -7.67
N GLY A 165 -14.63 -35.73 -6.88
CA GLY A 165 -13.93 -34.45 -6.63
C GLY A 165 -12.57 -34.66 -5.96
N THR A 166 -12.51 -35.51 -4.95
CA THR A 166 -11.27 -35.88 -4.24
C THR A 166 -10.25 -36.50 -5.20
N MET A 167 -10.68 -37.44 -6.04
CA MET A 167 -9.80 -38.09 -7.04
C MET A 167 -9.27 -37.09 -8.09
N THR A 168 -10.10 -36.14 -8.52
CA THR A 168 -9.72 -35.12 -9.51
C THR A 168 -8.71 -34.13 -8.93
N ALA A 169 -8.95 -33.67 -7.70
CA ALA A 169 -8.04 -32.79 -6.97
C ALA A 169 -6.68 -33.48 -6.78
N ALA A 170 -6.68 -34.74 -6.35
CA ALA A 170 -5.44 -35.50 -6.14
C ALA A 170 -4.61 -35.72 -7.41
N SER A 171 -5.26 -36.04 -8.53
CA SER A 171 -4.57 -36.13 -9.83
C SER A 171 -3.93 -34.80 -10.22
N THR A 172 -4.61 -33.69 -9.93
CA THR A 172 -4.11 -32.34 -10.17
C THR A 172 -2.91 -32.02 -9.28
N ASP A 173 -3.03 -32.24 -7.96
CA ASP A 173 -1.98 -31.97 -6.98
C ASP A 173 -0.73 -32.82 -7.25
N LEU A 174 -0.90 -34.11 -7.55
CA LEU A 174 0.22 -35.01 -7.85
C LEU A 174 0.95 -34.61 -9.14
N ASN A 175 0.23 -34.19 -10.18
CA ASN A 175 0.85 -33.68 -11.40
C ASN A 175 1.57 -32.34 -11.16
N GLN A 176 0.98 -31.45 -10.37
CA GLN A 176 1.54 -30.15 -10.01
C GLN A 176 2.79 -30.22 -9.12
N LEU A 177 2.92 -31.28 -8.32
CA LEU A 177 4.06 -31.51 -7.45
C LEU A 177 5.13 -32.41 -8.08
N SER A 178 4.88 -32.98 -9.26
CA SER A 178 5.80 -33.95 -9.88
C SER A 178 6.99 -33.26 -10.60
N PRO A 179 8.21 -33.79 -10.48
CA PRO A 179 9.37 -33.34 -11.27
C PRO A 179 9.17 -33.45 -12.79
N ALA A 180 8.34 -34.40 -13.24
CA ALA A 180 8.02 -34.58 -14.66
C ALA A 180 7.13 -33.44 -15.20
N GLY A 181 6.15 -32.98 -14.41
CA GLY A 181 5.34 -31.81 -14.73
C GLY A 181 6.18 -30.53 -14.80
N ALA A 182 7.07 -30.33 -13.82
CA ALA A 182 8.02 -29.22 -13.84
C ALA A 182 8.94 -29.27 -15.07
N ALA A 183 9.50 -30.44 -15.40
CA ALA A 183 10.37 -30.60 -16.58
C ALA A 183 9.64 -30.35 -17.91
N ALA A 184 8.38 -30.76 -18.04
CA ALA A 184 7.56 -30.47 -19.21
C ALA A 184 7.30 -28.95 -19.36
N ASN A 185 7.01 -28.27 -18.25
CA ASN A 185 6.78 -26.83 -18.24
C ASN A 185 8.06 -26.02 -18.51
N VAL A 186 9.20 -26.43 -17.96
CA VAL A 186 10.51 -25.83 -18.29
C VAL A 186 10.80 -25.96 -19.79
N LYS A 187 10.54 -27.13 -20.38
CA LYS A 187 10.71 -27.32 -21.82
C LYS A 187 9.77 -26.43 -22.64
N LEU A 188 8.51 -26.27 -22.20
CA LEU A 188 7.53 -25.42 -22.86
C LEU A 188 7.94 -23.94 -22.81
N ALA A 189 8.46 -23.45 -21.68
CA ALA A 189 8.99 -22.08 -21.58
C ALA A 189 10.09 -21.83 -22.63
N GLY A 190 11.07 -22.73 -22.74
CA GLY A 190 12.13 -22.61 -23.74
C GLY A 190 11.66 -22.79 -25.18
N GLN A 191 10.62 -23.58 -25.42
CA GLN A 191 9.97 -23.66 -26.73
C GLN A 191 9.33 -22.32 -27.11
N ILE A 192 8.59 -21.70 -26.18
CA ILE A 192 7.94 -20.40 -26.40
C ILE A 192 8.98 -19.33 -26.73
N VAL A 193 10.02 -19.18 -25.91
CA VAL A 193 11.08 -18.18 -26.17
C VAL A 193 11.80 -18.48 -27.49
N GLY A 194 12.12 -19.75 -27.75
CA GLY A 194 12.74 -20.18 -29.00
C GLY A 194 11.89 -19.86 -30.23
N ASP A 195 10.58 -20.11 -30.18
CA ASP A 195 9.68 -19.82 -31.28
C ASP A 195 9.48 -18.32 -31.49
N LEU A 196 9.37 -17.53 -30.40
CA LEU A 196 9.30 -16.07 -30.49
C LEU A 196 10.56 -15.47 -31.11
N THR A 197 11.75 -15.91 -30.68
CA THR A 197 13.05 -15.49 -31.23
C THR A 197 13.17 -15.81 -32.72
N ASN A 198 12.70 -17.00 -33.11
CA ASN A 198 12.71 -17.45 -34.49
C ASN A 198 11.51 -16.94 -35.32
N ASN A 199 10.70 -16.03 -34.76
CA ASN A 199 9.52 -15.44 -35.39
C ASN A 199 8.50 -16.47 -35.88
N ARG A 200 8.36 -17.56 -35.13
CA ARG A 200 7.35 -18.59 -35.37
C ARG A 200 6.08 -18.25 -34.60
N PRO A 201 4.90 -18.55 -35.16
CA PRO A 201 3.65 -18.36 -34.45
C PRO A 201 3.58 -19.29 -33.24
N LEU A 202 3.11 -18.78 -32.11
CA LEU A 202 2.72 -19.61 -30.97
C LEU A 202 1.34 -20.22 -31.23
N SER A 203 1.16 -21.45 -30.81
CA SER A 203 -0.14 -22.12 -30.80
C SER A 203 -1.08 -21.46 -29.78
N PRO A 204 -2.40 -21.62 -29.93
CA PRO A 204 -3.36 -21.13 -28.94
C PRO A 204 -3.10 -21.68 -27.54
N THR A 205 -2.64 -22.93 -27.42
CA THR A 205 -2.32 -23.55 -26.14
C THR A 205 -1.09 -22.91 -25.49
N GLU A 206 -0.04 -22.63 -26.25
CA GLU A 206 1.15 -21.91 -25.76
C GLU A 206 0.82 -20.50 -25.29
N LEU A 207 -0.05 -19.79 -26.01
CA LEU A 207 -0.51 -18.46 -25.62
C LEU A 207 -1.32 -18.47 -24.32
N THR A 208 -2.21 -19.45 -24.15
CA THR A 208 -2.99 -19.62 -22.92
C THR A 208 -2.09 -19.96 -21.74
N GLU A 209 -1.20 -20.94 -21.89
CA GLU A 209 -0.29 -21.33 -20.80
C GLU A 209 0.62 -20.17 -20.38
N LEU A 210 1.17 -19.43 -21.36
CA LEU A 210 1.97 -18.24 -21.08
C LEU A 210 1.18 -17.17 -20.31
N ALA A 211 -0.08 -16.94 -20.67
CA ALA A 211 -0.95 -15.98 -19.97
C ALA A 211 -1.33 -16.45 -18.55
N GLU A 212 -1.64 -17.74 -18.36
CA GLU A 212 -2.01 -18.31 -17.06
C GLU A 212 -0.82 -18.39 -16.10
N ALA A 213 0.36 -18.76 -16.62
CA ALA A 213 1.58 -18.86 -15.84
C ALA A 213 2.09 -17.50 -15.36
N THR A 214 1.79 -16.40 -16.07
CA THR A 214 2.28 -15.06 -15.75
C THR A 214 1.28 -14.22 -14.95
N GLY A 215 0.04 -14.70 -14.75
CA GLY A 215 -0.96 -14.01 -13.91
C GLY A 215 -0.89 -14.40 -12.44
N LEU A 216 -1.49 -13.59 -11.57
CA LEU A 216 -1.84 -13.95 -10.19
C LEU A 216 -3.36 -13.87 -10.02
N SER A 217 -3.92 -14.65 -9.10
CA SER A 217 -5.33 -14.49 -8.74
C SER A 217 -5.56 -13.17 -7.99
N PRO A 218 -6.77 -12.60 -8.00
CA PRO A 218 -7.08 -11.40 -7.22
C PRO A 218 -6.76 -11.55 -5.73
N GLN A 219 -6.99 -12.73 -5.15
CA GLN A 219 -6.69 -13.01 -3.74
C GLN A 219 -5.18 -13.05 -3.47
N GLN A 220 -4.39 -13.54 -4.43
CA GLN A 220 -2.92 -13.51 -4.33
C GLN A 220 -2.40 -12.08 -4.41
N VAL A 221 -2.92 -11.27 -5.35
CA VAL A 221 -2.57 -9.84 -5.44
C VAL A 221 -2.90 -9.12 -4.13
N GLU A 222 -4.10 -9.33 -3.59
CA GLU A 222 -4.50 -8.71 -2.32
C GLU A 222 -3.63 -9.17 -1.14
N SER A 223 -3.28 -10.46 -1.09
CA SER A 223 -2.37 -10.98 -0.06
C SER A 223 -1.01 -10.28 -0.10
N ILE A 224 -0.47 -10.03 -1.30
CA ILE A 224 0.78 -9.30 -1.49
C ILE A 224 0.62 -7.83 -1.09
N ARG A 225 -0.51 -7.19 -1.43
CA ARG A 225 -0.83 -5.81 -0.99
C ARG A 225 -0.91 -5.70 0.53
N ASP A 226 -1.37 -6.74 1.20
CA ASP A 226 -1.39 -6.83 2.66
C ASP A 226 -0.01 -7.15 3.27
N GLY A 227 1.05 -7.20 2.46
CA GLY A 227 2.42 -7.53 2.89
C GLY A 227 2.66 -9.03 3.14
N ASN A 228 1.75 -9.92 2.74
CA ASN A 228 1.86 -11.36 2.96
C ASN A 228 2.52 -12.09 1.78
N THR A 229 3.23 -13.17 2.10
CA THR A 229 3.84 -14.04 1.08
C THR A 229 2.80 -14.88 0.35
N VAL A 230 2.98 -15.07 -0.96
CA VAL A 230 2.15 -15.94 -1.80
C VAL A 230 2.99 -17.08 -2.38
N GLY A 231 2.55 -18.31 -2.11
CA GLY A 231 3.12 -19.51 -2.72
C GLY A 231 2.56 -19.79 -4.12
N LEU A 232 3.42 -19.86 -5.13
CA LEU A 232 3.08 -20.39 -6.45
C LEU A 232 3.26 -21.92 -6.47
N PRO A 233 2.44 -22.65 -7.24
CA PRO A 233 2.69 -24.06 -7.52
C PRO A 233 4.09 -24.25 -8.14
N ALA A 234 4.79 -25.32 -7.75
CA ALA A 234 6.17 -25.59 -8.18
C ALA A 234 6.33 -25.56 -9.71
N ASN A 235 5.38 -26.14 -10.45
CA ASN A 235 5.40 -26.14 -11.91
C ASN A 235 5.27 -24.74 -12.53
N LYS A 236 4.52 -23.84 -11.88
CA LYS A 236 4.34 -22.45 -12.32
C LYS A 236 5.60 -21.64 -12.04
N PHE A 237 6.17 -21.78 -10.84
CA PHE A 237 7.42 -21.13 -10.50
C PHE A 237 8.59 -21.61 -11.37
N ALA A 238 8.66 -22.92 -11.66
CA ALA A 238 9.65 -23.50 -12.55
C ALA A 238 9.48 -23.02 -14.00
N PHE A 239 8.24 -22.92 -14.50
CA PHE A 239 7.95 -22.33 -15.82
C PHE A 239 8.46 -20.89 -15.91
N LEU A 240 8.10 -20.05 -14.94
CA LEU A 240 8.50 -18.65 -14.92
C LEU A 240 10.01 -18.48 -14.76
N SER A 241 10.65 -19.29 -13.92
CA SER A 241 12.10 -19.28 -13.74
C SER A 241 12.84 -19.67 -15.04
N ALA A 242 12.34 -20.69 -15.74
CA ALA A 242 12.88 -21.07 -17.05
C ALA A 242 12.65 -19.97 -18.09
N LEU A 243 11.45 -19.38 -18.11
CA LEU A 243 11.14 -18.25 -18.99
C LEU A 243 12.11 -17.08 -18.78
N MET A 244 12.37 -16.69 -17.52
CA MET A 244 13.34 -15.60 -17.23
C MET A 244 14.76 -15.98 -17.62
N SER A 245 15.18 -17.22 -17.36
CA SER A 245 16.52 -17.68 -17.71
C SER A 245 16.75 -17.77 -19.22
N ASP A 246 15.74 -18.19 -20.00
CA ASP A 246 15.83 -18.21 -21.46
C ASP A 246 15.92 -16.79 -22.06
N LEU A 247 15.53 -15.76 -21.30
CA LEU A 247 15.69 -14.35 -21.67
C LEU A 247 17.04 -13.76 -21.23
N ASP A 248 17.88 -14.47 -20.45
CA ASP A 248 19.12 -13.94 -19.87
C ASP A 248 20.09 -13.35 -20.92
N SER A 249 20.05 -13.86 -22.14
CA SER A 249 20.92 -13.43 -23.24
C SER A 249 20.38 -12.24 -24.06
N MET A 250 19.16 -11.79 -23.77
CA MET A 250 18.48 -10.71 -24.49
C MET A 250 18.54 -9.42 -23.68
N ASN A 251 18.80 -8.28 -24.31
CA ASN A 251 18.63 -6.98 -23.66
C ASN A 251 17.12 -6.59 -23.62
N PRO A 252 16.72 -5.60 -22.80
CA PRO A 252 15.32 -5.14 -22.75
C PRO A 252 14.73 -4.75 -24.11
N SER A 253 15.51 -4.16 -25.02
CA SER A 253 15.06 -3.82 -26.38
C SER A 253 14.65 -5.05 -27.19
N ASP A 254 15.46 -6.12 -27.14
CA ASP A 254 15.19 -7.38 -27.82
C ASP A 254 13.96 -8.08 -27.21
N ILE A 255 13.85 -8.08 -25.87
CA ILE A 255 12.69 -8.67 -25.18
C ILE A 255 11.41 -7.91 -25.54
N ASN A 256 11.44 -6.58 -25.55
CA ASN A 256 10.30 -5.73 -25.92
C ASN A 256 9.83 -5.97 -27.37
N GLN A 257 10.74 -6.44 -28.23
CA GLN A 257 10.45 -6.78 -29.62
C GLN A 257 9.90 -8.21 -29.83
N LEU A 258 9.96 -9.08 -28.81
CA LEU A 258 9.41 -10.42 -28.92
C LEU A 258 7.91 -10.38 -29.24
N GLY A 259 7.51 -11.19 -30.22
CA GLY A 259 6.13 -11.24 -30.70
C GLY A 259 5.73 -10.13 -31.69
N ASN A 260 6.61 -9.18 -32.03
CA ASN A 260 6.28 -8.09 -32.96
C ASN A 260 5.92 -8.56 -34.38
N ARG A 261 6.32 -9.78 -34.78
CA ARG A 261 5.95 -10.37 -36.07
C ARG A 261 4.69 -11.24 -36.03
N LEU A 262 4.11 -11.43 -34.84
CA LEU A 262 2.83 -12.11 -34.68
C LEU A 262 1.67 -11.20 -35.09
N ASP A 263 0.49 -11.81 -35.26
CA ASP A 263 -0.76 -11.06 -35.39
C ASP A 263 -1.01 -10.17 -34.15
N PRO A 264 -1.79 -9.09 -34.28
CA PRO A 264 -1.96 -8.11 -33.19
C PRO A 264 -2.49 -8.71 -31.87
N VAL A 265 -3.33 -9.74 -31.93
CA VAL A 265 -3.91 -10.36 -30.73
C VAL A 265 -2.85 -11.16 -30.00
N SER A 266 -2.16 -12.07 -30.72
CA SER A 266 -1.09 -12.88 -30.14
C SER A 266 0.08 -12.02 -29.63
N ARG A 267 0.43 -10.95 -30.35
CA ARG A 267 1.45 -9.98 -29.91
C ARG A 267 1.09 -9.35 -28.57
N THR A 268 -0.15 -8.90 -28.42
CA THR A 268 -0.62 -8.27 -27.18
C THR A 268 -0.54 -9.24 -26.01
N VAL A 269 -0.93 -10.50 -26.21
CA VAL A 269 -0.82 -11.54 -25.18
C VAL A 269 0.63 -11.77 -24.79
N VAL A 270 1.53 -11.95 -25.76
CA VAL A 270 2.96 -12.20 -25.49
C VAL A 270 3.59 -11.04 -24.72
N GLN A 271 3.45 -9.80 -25.21
CA GLN A 271 4.09 -8.66 -24.56
C GLN A 271 3.54 -8.40 -23.16
N ARG A 272 2.23 -8.57 -22.96
CA ARG A 272 1.62 -8.50 -21.63
C ARG A 272 2.15 -9.60 -20.71
N SER A 273 2.22 -10.84 -21.18
CA SER A 273 2.67 -11.96 -20.36
C SER A 273 4.15 -11.85 -19.99
N LEU A 274 5.01 -11.36 -20.89
CA LEU A 274 6.41 -11.10 -20.57
C LEU A 274 6.55 -10.05 -19.45
N ALA A 275 5.82 -8.94 -19.58
CA ALA A 275 5.80 -7.90 -18.55
C ALA A 275 5.25 -8.43 -17.21
N ASN A 276 4.13 -9.14 -17.24
CA ASN A 276 3.54 -9.77 -16.06
C ASN A 276 4.47 -10.78 -15.40
N GLY A 277 5.16 -11.60 -16.19
CA GLY A 277 6.12 -12.59 -15.70
C GLY A 277 7.27 -11.92 -14.94
N MET A 278 7.81 -10.80 -15.46
CA MET A 278 8.85 -10.04 -14.77
C MET A 278 8.33 -9.42 -13.47
N GLN A 279 7.12 -8.85 -13.47
CA GLN A 279 6.48 -8.31 -12.26
C GLN A 279 6.26 -9.40 -11.19
N VAL A 280 5.77 -10.58 -11.58
CA VAL A 280 5.59 -11.71 -10.65
C VAL A 280 6.92 -12.24 -10.11
N MET A 281 7.91 -12.45 -10.98
CA MET A 281 9.19 -13.06 -10.57
C MET A 281 10.10 -12.08 -9.82
N SER A 282 9.98 -10.77 -10.06
CA SER A 282 10.71 -9.75 -9.30
C SER A 282 10.11 -9.45 -7.93
N ASN A 283 8.99 -10.08 -7.56
CA ASN A 283 8.34 -9.86 -6.28
C ASN A 283 8.94 -10.74 -5.16
N PRO A 284 9.56 -10.18 -4.13
CA PRO A 284 10.17 -10.94 -3.02
C PRO A 284 9.15 -11.64 -2.11
N LEU A 285 7.86 -11.29 -2.17
CA LEU A 285 6.77 -11.98 -1.46
C LEU A 285 6.22 -13.18 -2.25
N VAL A 286 6.56 -13.32 -3.53
CA VAL A 286 6.23 -14.51 -4.32
C VAL A 286 7.24 -15.61 -4.00
N THR A 287 6.76 -16.80 -3.65
CA THR A 287 7.61 -17.94 -3.32
C THR A 287 7.20 -19.18 -4.08
N ASP A 288 8.13 -20.08 -4.38
CA ASP A 288 7.78 -21.46 -4.71
C ASP A 288 7.19 -22.15 -3.47
N ALA A 289 5.92 -22.58 -3.55
CA ALA A 289 5.24 -23.28 -2.47
C ALA A 289 5.92 -24.60 -2.09
N ALA A 290 6.69 -25.20 -3.01
CA ALA A 290 7.57 -26.31 -2.71
C ALA A 290 8.87 -25.77 -2.09
N THR A 291 9.83 -25.27 -2.85
CA THR A 291 11.18 -25.05 -2.30
C THR A 291 11.28 -23.92 -1.26
N GLY A 292 10.32 -23.00 -1.22
CA GLY A 292 10.41 -21.76 -0.46
C GLY A 292 11.35 -20.73 -1.12
N GLU A 293 11.88 -21.05 -2.31
CA GLU A 293 12.62 -20.10 -3.12
C GLU A 293 11.77 -18.86 -3.40
N ARG A 294 12.38 -17.69 -3.30
CA ARG A 294 11.68 -16.41 -3.48
C ARG A 294 11.93 -15.82 -4.85
N GLY A 295 10.95 -15.04 -5.30
CA GLY A 295 11.12 -13.99 -6.29
C GLY A 295 12.05 -12.89 -5.78
N GLY A 296 12.22 -11.85 -6.58
CA GLY A 296 13.09 -10.71 -6.32
C GLY A 296 13.96 -10.36 -7.52
N MET A 297 14.78 -9.32 -7.38
CA MET A 297 15.66 -8.79 -8.42
C MET A 297 16.51 -9.89 -9.10
N ASP A 298 17.00 -10.87 -8.33
CA ASP A 298 17.85 -11.96 -8.85
C ASP A 298 17.12 -12.94 -9.78
N ARG A 299 15.79 -12.87 -9.85
CA ARG A 299 14.96 -13.70 -10.73
C ARG A 299 14.60 -13.03 -12.05
N LEU A 300 14.98 -11.77 -12.24
CA LEU A 300 14.86 -11.10 -13.53
C LEU A 300 15.93 -11.59 -14.51
N PRO A 301 15.70 -11.45 -15.84
CA PRO A 301 16.73 -11.69 -16.83
C PRO A 301 17.98 -10.86 -16.54
N SER A 302 19.16 -11.46 -16.73
CA SER A 302 20.42 -10.89 -16.23
C SER A 302 20.70 -9.45 -16.69
N THR A 303 20.39 -9.13 -17.95
CA THR A 303 20.51 -7.79 -18.54
C THR A 303 19.53 -6.78 -17.94
N VAL A 304 18.28 -7.18 -17.72
CA VAL A 304 17.25 -6.36 -17.05
C VAL A 304 17.70 -6.02 -15.63
N ARG A 305 18.15 -7.02 -14.86
CA ARG A 305 18.71 -6.82 -13.53
C ARG A 305 19.90 -5.85 -13.57
N ASP A 306 20.84 -6.10 -14.47
CA ASP A 306 22.05 -5.28 -14.62
C ASP A 306 21.72 -3.82 -14.92
N ASP A 307 20.78 -3.57 -15.83
CA ASP A 307 20.34 -2.22 -16.21
C ASP A 307 19.62 -1.51 -15.05
N LEU A 308 18.89 -2.25 -14.21
CA LEU A 308 18.24 -1.70 -13.02
C LEU A 308 19.19 -1.45 -11.84
N GLN A 309 20.35 -2.12 -11.80
CA GLN A 309 21.30 -2.03 -10.67
C GLN A 309 22.48 -1.08 -10.89
N LYS A 310 22.92 -0.88 -12.13
CA LYS A 310 24.07 -0.03 -12.46
C LYS A 310 23.72 1.46 -12.38
N VAL A 311 24.74 2.31 -12.36
CA VAL A 311 24.54 3.76 -12.51
C VAL A 311 24.22 4.03 -13.98
N PRO A 312 23.15 4.77 -14.32
CA PRO A 312 22.66 4.93 -15.69
C PRO A 312 23.44 5.97 -16.51
N TRP A 313 24.51 6.54 -15.96
CA TRP A 313 25.31 7.54 -16.64
C TRP A 313 26.78 7.43 -16.28
N GLU A 314 27.60 7.83 -17.24
CA GLU A 314 29.05 7.97 -17.09
C GLU A 314 29.46 9.34 -17.62
N PHE A 315 30.38 10.02 -16.92
CA PHE A 315 30.94 11.27 -17.40
C PHE A 315 32.24 11.00 -18.16
N SER A 316 32.30 11.44 -19.41
CA SER A 316 33.44 11.25 -20.30
C SER A 316 34.11 12.58 -20.64
N LEU A 317 35.43 12.56 -20.69
CA LEU A 317 36.28 13.66 -21.17
C LEU A 317 36.88 13.37 -22.56
N ASP A 318 36.51 12.24 -23.18
CA ASP A 318 37.03 11.87 -24.49
C ASP A 318 36.39 12.73 -25.59
N GLY A 319 37.23 13.52 -26.28
CA GLY A 319 36.81 14.47 -27.31
C GLY A 319 36.30 15.79 -26.73
N TYR A 320 35.13 15.77 -26.10
CA TYR A 320 34.53 16.91 -25.38
C TYR A 320 33.80 16.41 -24.13
N PRO A 321 33.68 17.22 -23.06
CA PRO A 321 32.92 16.85 -21.87
C PRO A 321 31.48 16.47 -22.23
N HIS A 322 31.08 15.24 -21.94
CA HIS A 322 29.72 14.75 -22.16
C HIS A 322 29.32 13.71 -21.12
N TYR A 323 28.01 13.57 -20.90
CA TYR A 323 27.43 12.44 -20.19
C TYR A 323 26.99 11.39 -21.21
N GLN A 324 27.40 10.15 -21.00
CA GLN A 324 26.91 9.01 -21.75
C GLN A 324 25.91 8.24 -20.88
N LEU A 325 24.79 7.81 -21.48
CA LEU A 325 23.76 7.02 -20.83
C LEU A 325 23.81 5.57 -21.39
N PRO A 326 24.68 4.71 -20.86
CA PRO A 326 25.06 3.43 -21.49
C PRO A 326 23.92 2.39 -21.57
N ASN A 327 22.81 2.61 -20.88
CA ASN A 327 21.63 1.75 -20.89
C ASN A 327 20.32 2.51 -21.17
N TYR A 328 20.38 3.74 -21.70
CA TYR A 328 19.20 4.58 -21.89
C TYR A 328 18.11 3.92 -22.75
N ASN A 329 18.47 3.47 -23.96
CA ASN A 329 17.50 2.82 -24.84
C ASN A 329 16.93 1.52 -24.23
N GLN A 330 17.71 0.85 -23.38
CA GLN A 330 17.28 -0.35 -22.67
C GLN A 330 16.26 -0.04 -21.57
N LEU A 331 16.50 1.01 -20.79
CA LEU A 331 15.54 1.49 -19.78
C LEU A 331 14.24 1.98 -20.42
N THR A 332 14.31 2.68 -21.56
CA THR A 332 13.12 3.07 -22.33
C THR A 332 12.34 1.85 -22.83
N ALA A 333 13.04 0.86 -23.42
CA ALA A 333 12.39 -0.35 -23.89
C ALA A 333 11.78 -1.20 -22.75
N LEU A 334 12.43 -1.23 -21.58
CA LEU A 334 11.90 -1.89 -20.39
C LEU A 334 10.62 -1.20 -19.91
N THR A 335 10.63 0.14 -19.86
CA THR A 335 9.47 0.96 -19.49
C THR A 335 8.30 0.70 -20.43
N ASP A 336 8.53 0.72 -21.74
CA ASP A 336 7.54 0.38 -22.76
C ASP A 336 6.96 -1.04 -22.60
N LEU A 337 7.79 -2.01 -22.25
CA LEU A 337 7.34 -3.37 -22.00
C LEU A 337 6.46 -3.42 -20.74
N MET A 338 6.90 -2.80 -19.65
CA MET A 338 6.15 -2.78 -18.39
C MET A 338 4.79 -2.07 -18.53
N HIS A 339 4.66 -1.07 -19.40
CA HIS A 339 3.37 -0.47 -19.75
C HIS A 339 2.35 -1.44 -20.34
N LYS A 340 2.80 -2.53 -20.99
CA LYS A 340 1.91 -3.54 -21.59
C LYS A 340 1.41 -4.57 -20.56
N GLY A 341 2.06 -4.63 -19.41
CA GLY A 341 1.70 -5.48 -18.28
C GLY A 341 0.42 -5.04 -17.57
N SER A 342 -0.02 -5.86 -16.63
CA SER A 342 -1.17 -5.59 -15.77
C SER A 342 -0.77 -4.67 -14.62
N PRO A 343 -1.42 -3.51 -14.43
CA PRO A 343 -1.17 -2.63 -13.28
C PRO A 343 -1.42 -3.33 -11.93
N ALA A 344 -2.29 -4.36 -11.90
CA ALA A 344 -2.59 -5.09 -10.67
C ALA A 344 -1.42 -5.95 -10.14
N LEU A 345 -0.40 -6.21 -10.97
CA LEU A 345 0.79 -6.99 -10.57
C LEU A 345 1.95 -6.10 -10.09
N ARG A 346 1.82 -4.78 -10.22
CA ARG A 346 2.80 -3.78 -9.77
C ARG A 346 2.58 -3.50 -8.29
N VAL A 347 2.94 -4.49 -7.48
CA VAL A 347 2.79 -4.46 -6.04
C VAL A 347 3.98 -5.16 -5.40
N ASN A 348 4.72 -4.42 -4.59
CA ASN A 348 5.88 -4.86 -3.86
C ASN A 348 7.02 -5.44 -4.72
N THR A 349 7.24 -5.00 -5.94
CA THR A 349 8.19 -5.62 -6.88
C THR A 349 9.56 -4.96 -6.88
N ASP A 350 10.62 -5.76 -7.04
CA ASP A 350 11.98 -5.22 -7.13
C ASP A 350 12.26 -4.56 -8.48
N ILE A 351 11.50 -4.90 -9.54
CA ILE A 351 11.59 -4.19 -10.82
C ILE A 351 11.13 -2.74 -10.65
N ASP A 352 10.03 -2.49 -9.93
CA ASP A 352 9.53 -1.15 -9.69
C ASP A 352 10.48 -0.36 -8.76
N ARG A 353 11.07 -1.01 -7.73
CA ARG A 353 12.16 -0.41 -6.92
C ARG A 353 13.36 -0.01 -7.78
N GLY A 354 13.80 -0.91 -8.68
CA GLY A 354 14.89 -0.65 -9.61
C GLY A 354 14.57 0.53 -10.54
N MET A 355 13.37 0.58 -11.09
CA MET A 355 12.92 1.68 -11.95
C MET A 355 12.89 3.02 -11.19
N LEU A 356 12.40 3.06 -9.95
CA LEU A 356 12.43 4.27 -9.11
C LEU A 356 13.86 4.76 -8.82
N LYS A 357 14.80 3.84 -8.58
CA LYS A 357 16.23 4.19 -8.46
C LYS A 357 16.75 4.81 -9.75
N GLN A 358 16.57 4.13 -10.88
CA GLN A 358 17.08 4.57 -12.18
C GLN A 358 16.49 5.93 -12.60
N LEU A 359 15.19 6.12 -12.38
CA LEU A 359 14.49 7.39 -12.55
C LEU A 359 15.20 8.53 -11.80
N SER A 360 15.50 8.32 -10.52
CA SER A 360 16.15 9.32 -9.67
C SER A 360 17.59 9.62 -10.08
N GLU A 361 18.38 8.59 -10.41
CA GLU A 361 19.77 8.76 -10.85
C GLU A 361 19.88 9.47 -12.22
N LEU A 362 18.92 9.24 -13.13
CA LEU A 362 18.79 9.99 -14.38
C LEU A 362 18.31 11.43 -14.13
N SER A 363 17.37 11.62 -13.20
CA SER A 363 16.88 12.95 -12.82
C SER A 363 17.99 13.84 -12.26
N ALA A 364 19.00 13.23 -11.61
CA ALA A 364 20.16 13.91 -11.05
C ALA A 364 21.03 14.63 -12.08
N LEU A 365 20.97 14.24 -13.36
CA LEU A 365 21.73 14.90 -14.43
C LEU A 365 21.36 16.38 -14.61
N ASN A 366 20.13 16.75 -14.21
CA ASN A 366 19.59 18.10 -14.34
C ASN A 366 19.46 18.85 -13.01
N SER A 367 19.60 18.16 -11.87
CA SER A 367 19.07 18.64 -10.59
C SER A 367 19.99 19.55 -9.75
N ARG A 368 21.11 20.05 -10.30
CA ARG A 368 22.06 20.88 -9.53
C ARG A 368 22.82 21.93 -10.33
N GLY A 369 22.17 22.78 -11.13
CA GLY A 369 22.85 23.93 -11.79
C GLY A 369 24.18 23.58 -12.48
N GLY A 370 24.33 22.31 -12.90
CA GLY A 370 25.60 21.60 -12.97
C GLY A 370 26.07 21.35 -14.38
N GLY A 371 25.53 22.08 -15.35
CA GLY A 371 26.19 22.22 -16.65
C GLY A 371 25.57 21.49 -17.83
N LEU A 372 24.29 21.10 -17.83
CA LEU A 372 23.65 20.67 -19.09
C LEU A 372 23.53 21.81 -20.10
N GLU A 373 23.52 23.08 -19.67
CA GLU A 373 23.54 24.22 -20.60
C GLU A 373 24.80 24.22 -21.49
N ASN A 374 25.85 23.44 -21.17
CA ASN A 374 27.07 23.33 -21.98
C ASN A 374 27.65 21.90 -22.12
N VAL A 375 26.96 20.85 -21.67
CA VAL A 375 27.44 19.46 -21.71
C VAL A 375 26.44 18.60 -22.48
N THR A 376 26.90 17.96 -23.55
CA THR A 376 26.05 17.07 -24.35
C THR A 376 25.72 15.79 -23.57
N VAL A 377 24.51 15.28 -23.73
CA VAL A 377 24.11 13.96 -23.24
C VAL A 377 23.89 13.05 -24.44
N THR A 378 24.48 11.85 -24.42
CA THR A 378 24.31 10.84 -25.48
C THR A 378 23.81 9.52 -24.93
N ASP A 379 23.08 8.77 -25.76
CA ASP A 379 22.63 7.41 -25.44
C ASP A 379 23.73 6.35 -25.71
N ASP A 380 23.35 5.08 -25.59
CA ASP A 380 24.18 3.91 -25.87
C ASP A 380 24.56 3.73 -27.36
N ASN A 381 24.02 4.54 -28.26
CA ASN A 381 24.33 4.57 -29.70
C ASN A 381 25.02 5.89 -30.11
N ASP A 382 25.58 6.64 -29.15
CA ASP A 382 26.21 7.95 -29.32
C ASP A 382 25.26 9.00 -29.96
N GLN A 383 23.94 8.83 -29.82
CA GLN A 383 22.94 9.80 -30.28
C GLN A 383 22.64 10.80 -29.17
N ILE A 384 22.44 12.07 -29.54
CA ILE A 384 22.11 13.13 -28.58
C ILE A 384 20.73 12.85 -27.99
N VAL A 385 20.66 12.79 -26.65
CA VAL A 385 19.40 12.73 -25.89
C VAL A 385 19.01 14.15 -25.53
N THR A 386 17.86 14.61 -26.01
CA THR A 386 17.35 15.94 -25.63
C THR A 386 16.73 15.90 -24.23
N MET A 387 16.61 17.05 -23.56
CA MET A 387 15.89 17.12 -22.28
C MET A 387 14.44 16.66 -22.41
N HIS A 388 13.80 16.94 -23.54
CA HIS A 388 12.44 16.49 -23.82
C HIS A 388 12.35 14.96 -23.89
N ASP A 389 13.30 14.31 -24.58
CA ASP A 389 13.33 12.84 -24.66
C ASP A 389 13.60 12.21 -23.29
N LEU A 390 14.51 12.81 -22.52
CA LEU A 390 14.81 12.38 -21.16
C LEU A 390 13.56 12.49 -20.27
N ASN A 391 12.88 13.65 -20.25
CA ASN A 391 11.67 13.89 -19.48
C ASN A 391 10.55 12.90 -19.86
N ALA A 392 10.35 12.67 -21.16
CA ALA A 392 9.37 11.68 -21.63
C ALA A 392 9.67 10.26 -21.10
N ASN A 393 10.94 9.86 -21.06
CA ASN A 393 11.35 8.58 -20.48
C ASN A 393 11.11 8.53 -18.96
N LEU A 394 11.51 9.58 -18.23
CA LEU A 394 11.30 9.69 -16.79
C LEU A 394 9.80 9.63 -16.43
N ASN A 395 8.95 10.34 -17.16
CA ASN A 395 7.51 10.28 -16.95
C ASN A 395 6.92 8.89 -17.25
N GLY A 396 7.42 8.20 -18.29
CA GLY A 396 7.06 6.80 -18.54
C GLY A 396 7.44 5.87 -17.36
N MET A 397 8.63 6.04 -16.80
CA MET A 397 9.07 5.26 -15.64
C MET A 397 8.20 5.54 -14.41
N LEU A 398 7.81 6.79 -14.18
CA LEU A 398 6.86 7.19 -13.13
C LEU A 398 5.51 6.50 -13.34
N GLU A 399 4.95 6.53 -14.55
CA GLU A 399 3.67 5.87 -14.85
C GLU A 399 3.68 4.35 -14.63
N VAL A 400 4.87 3.73 -14.73
CA VAL A 400 5.03 2.32 -14.42
C VAL A 400 5.08 2.09 -12.91
N ALA A 401 6.01 2.73 -12.22
CA ALA A 401 6.43 2.32 -10.88
C ALA A 401 5.63 2.97 -9.73
N THR A 402 5.01 4.14 -9.92
CA THR A 402 4.41 4.89 -8.80
C THR A 402 3.15 4.26 -8.21
N ILE A 403 2.52 3.32 -8.91
CA ILE A 403 1.38 2.55 -8.39
C ILE A 403 1.80 1.50 -7.34
N ASP A 404 3.09 1.14 -7.31
CA ASP A 404 3.64 0.23 -6.30
C ASP A 404 4.00 1.00 -5.02
N HIS A 405 2.99 1.25 -4.18
CA HIS A 405 3.16 1.99 -2.93
C HIS A 405 4.21 1.39 -1.98
N PRO A 406 4.33 0.05 -1.82
CA PRO A 406 5.47 -0.54 -1.12
C PRO A 406 6.83 -0.15 -1.72
N ALA A 407 7.00 -0.21 -3.04
CA ALA A 407 8.25 0.19 -3.69
C ALA A 407 8.55 1.70 -3.54
N VAL A 408 7.52 2.56 -3.61
CA VAL A 408 7.64 4.00 -3.33
C VAL A 408 8.06 4.24 -1.87
N THR A 409 7.48 3.52 -0.92
CA THR A 409 7.81 3.62 0.50
C THR A 409 9.26 3.18 0.77
N ASP A 410 9.68 2.09 0.13
CA ASP A 410 11.04 1.58 0.17
C ASP A 410 12.05 2.55 -0.48
N PHE A 411 11.68 3.21 -1.57
CA PHE A 411 12.47 4.27 -2.19
C PHE A 411 12.73 5.44 -1.22
N LEU A 412 11.72 5.90 -0.48
CA LEU A 412 11.84 7.02 0.45
C LEU A 412 12.61 6.67 1.73
N THR A 413 12.43 5.45 2.22
CA THR A 413 13.07 4.96 3.46
C THR A 413 14.47 4.41 3.22
N GLY A 414 14.73 3.89 2.02
CA GLY A 414 15.89 3.05 1.70
C GLY A 414 15.73 1.57 2.11
N ASN A 415 14.59 1.19 2.71
CA ASN A 415 14.33 -0.19 3.08
C ASN A 415 14.18 -1.06 1.82
N ASN A 416 14.70 -2.30 1.86
CA ASN A 416 14.69 -3.24 0.73
C ASN A 416 15.35 -2.75 -0.59
N MET A 417 15.84 -1.51 -0.65
CA MET A 417 16.52 -0.95 -1.82
C MET A 417 17.91 -1.55 -2.04
N GLY A 418 18.41 -2.38 -1.11
CA GLY A 418 19.63 -3.18 -1.31
C GLY A 418 19.57 -4.10 -2.53
N ALA A 419 18.37 -4.49 -2.97
CA ALA A 419 18.17 -5.26 -4.20
C ALA A 419 18.48 -4.45 -5.47
N THR A 420 18.43 -3.12 -5.40
CA THR A 420 18.59 -2.21 -6.55
C THR A 420 20.02 -1.75 -6.79
N VAL A 421 20.98 -2.21 -5.99
CA VAL A 421 22.38 -1.82 -6.11
C VAL A 421 23.25 -3.01 -6.44
N THR A 422 24.34 -2.75 -7.17
CA THR A 422 25.37 -3.78 -7.41
C THR A 422 26.02 -4.24 -6.11
N ALA A 423 26.65 -5.42 -6.12
CA ALA A 423 27.29 -5.99 -4.94
C ALA A 423 28.31 -5.00 -4.32
N GLY A 424 28.07 -4.61 -3.06
CA GLY A 424 28.89 -3.64 -2.32
C GLY A 424 28.48 -2.18 -2.50
N GLY A 425 27.48 -1.89 -3.34
CA GLY A 425 26.85 -0.57 -3.45
C GLY A 425 25.91 -0.27 -2.28
N THR A 426 25.54 0.99 -2.13
CA THR A 426 24.61 1.48 -1.11
C THR A 426 23.60 2.41 -1.74
N TYR A 427 22.31 2.19 -1.44
CA TYR A 427 21.25 3.13 -1.81
C TYR A 427 21.19 4.27 -0.79
N ASP A 428 21.20 5.52 -1.28
CA ASP A 428 21.06 6.72 -0.44
C ASP A 428 19.70 7.38 -0.66
N PRO A 429 18.71 7.18 0.21
CA PRO A 429 17.39 7.78 0.06
C PRO A 429 17.42 9.33 0.07
N ASN A 430 18.38 9.96 0.74
CA ASN A 430 18.49 11.43 0.77
C ASN A 430 18.83 12.00 -0.60
N SER A 431 19.92 11.50 -1.21
CA SER A 431 20.33 11.96 -2.55
C SER A 431 19.29 11.63 -3.62
N HIS A 432 18.63 10.47 -3.52
CA HIS A 432 17.63 10.05 -4.51
C HIS A 432 16.35 10.87 -4.43
N PHE A 433 15.85 11.15 -3.22
CA PHE A 433 14.71 12.05 -3.03
C PHE A 433 15.04 13.46 -3.55
N LEU A 434 16.20 14.00 -3.17
CA LEU A 434 16.60 15.35 -3.57
C LEU A 434 16.69 15.47 -5.10
N ALA A 435 17.23 14.46 -5.79
CA ALA A 435 17.34 14.46 -7.24
C ALA A 435 15.99 14.58 -7.94
N LEU A 436 14.95 13.88 -7.46
CA LEU A 436 13.59 14.00 -8.00
C LEU A 436 12.95 15.34 -7.65
N ALA A 437 13.06 15.76 -6.39
CA ALA A 437 12.47 17.00 -5.89
C ALA A 437 12.99 18.25 -6.63
N THR A 438 14.24 18.19 -7.11
CA THR A 438 14.91 19.30 -7.79
C THR A 438 15.05 19.10 -9.30
N HIS A 439 14.41 18.07 -9.87
CA HIS A 439 14.34 17.87 -11.31
C HIS A 439 13.19 18.69 -11.91
N HIS A 440 13.43 19.34 -13.06
CA HIS A 440 12.43 20.16 -13.73
C HIS A 440 11.67 19.34 -14.79
N PHE A 441 10.50 18.85 -14.40
CA PHE A 441 9.56 18.17 -15.31
C PHE A 441 8.86 19.18 -16.23
N ASP A 442 8.44 18.74 -17.42
CA ASP A 442 7.69 19.62 -18.34
C ASP A 442 6.27 19.87 -17.80
N PRO A 443 5.64 21.03 -18.09
CA PRO A 443 4.27 21.29 -17.67
C PRO A 443 3.29 20.20 -18.12
N GLY A 444 2.56 19.60 -17.18
CA GLY A 444 1.61 18.49 -17.42
C GLY A 444 2.19 17.08 -17.21
N GLU A 445 3.47 16.96 -16.84
CA GLU A 445 4.11 15.69 -16.44
C GLU A 445 3.92 15.39 -14.95
N ASN A 446 2.68 15.09 -14.55
CA ASN A 446 2.29 14.90 -13.15
C ASN A 446 2.70 13.51 -12.58
N GLY A 447 3.66 12.82 -13.19
CA GLY A 447 4.13 11.50 -12.74
C GLY A 447 4.71 11.55 -11.32
N VAL A 448 5.52 12.58 -11.02
CA VAL A 448 6.17 12.73 -9.73
C VAL A 448 5.17 13.06 -8.62
N GLU A 449 4.11 13.81 -8.90
CA GLU A 449 3.02 14.06 -7.94
C GLU A 449 2.27 12.78 -7.60
N ARG A 450 1.95 11.96 -8.61
CA ARG A 450 1.25 10.68 -8.44
C ARG A 450 2.01 9.71 -7.55
N MET A 451 3.34 9.83 -7.47
CA MET A 451 4.16 9.08 -6.51
C MET A 451 3.77 9.35 -5.05
N PHE A 452 3.30 10.55 -4.74
CA PHE A 452 3.00 10.98 -3.37
C PHE A 452 1.49 11.09 -3.08
N ASP A 453 0.62 11.36 -4.06
CA ASP A 453 -0.80 11.73 -3.84
C ASP A 453 -1.66 10.69 -3.09
N TRP A 454 -1.21 9.44 -2.96
CA TRP A 454 -1.90 8.41 -2.18
C TRP A 454 -1.66 8.53 -0.66
N ILE A 455 -0.57 9.17 -0.22
CA ILE A 455 -0.10 9.15 1.17
C ILE A 455 -1.05 9.87 2.13
N GLY A 456 -1.53 11.05 1.76
CA GLY A 456 -2.48 11.81 2.57
C GLY A 456 -3.85 11.12 2.67
N PRO A 457 -4.49 10.78 1.53
CA PRO A 457 -5.76 10.07 1.50
C PRO A 457 -5.78 8.74 2.27
N ASN A 458 -4.64 8.07 2.39
CA ASN A 458 -4.53 6.77 3.06
C ASN A 458 -4.12 6.86 4.54
N ALA A 459 -3.98 8.06 5.12
CA ALA A 459 -3.59 8.24 6.53
C ALA A 459 -4.48 7.51 7.54
N GLY A 460 -5.78 7.40 7.25
CA GLY A 460 -6.76 6.68 8.07
C GLY A 460 -7.14 5.30 7.55
N THR A 461 -6.48 4.79 6.50
CA THR A 461 -6.82 3.50 5.88
C THR A 461 -6.34 2.34 6.76
N PRO A 462 -7.20 1.41 7.18
CA PRO A 462 -6.79 0.26 7.98
C PRO A 462 -5.79 -0.66 7.26
N GLY A 463 -4.89 -1.28 8.03
CA GLY A 463 -3.99 -2.32 7.55
C GLY A 463 -2.74 -1.79 6.86
N HIS A 464 -2.14 -2.62 6.01
CA HIS A 464 -0.81 -2.38 5.43
C HIS A 464 -0.74 -1.07 4.63
N GLU A 465 -1.81 -0.71 3.93
CA GLU A 465 -1.85 0.51 3.13
C GLU A 465 -1.71 1.80 3.95
N GLY A 466 -2.38 1.88 5.11
CA GLY A 466 -2.21 3.01 6.04
C GLY A 466 -0.83 3.02 6.70
N ASP A 467 -0.29 1.84 7.01
CA ASP A 467 1.05 1.69 7.55
C ASP A 467 2.11 2.21 6.56
N LEU A 468 1.99 1.83 5.28
CA LEU A 468 2.85 2.34 4.20
C LEU A 468 2.74 3.86 4.06
N ALA A 469 1.51 4.39 4.09
CA ALA A 469 1.29 5.83 4.00
C ALA A 469 1.99 6.58 5.13
N ALA A 470 1.88 6.09 6.37
CA ALA A 470 2.55 6.67 7.52
C ALA A 470 4.08 6.58 7.41
N ILE A 471 4.62 5.41 7.02
CA ILE A 471 6.06 5.22 6.81
C ILE A 471 6.58 6.20 5.74
N ALA A 472 5.88 6.31 4.61
CA ALA A 472 6.23 7.20 3.51
C ALA A 472 6.17 8.68 3.95
N ALA A 473 5.11 9.08 4.66
CA ALA A 473 4.94 10.42 5.22
C ALA A 473 6.10 10.82 6.14
N ASN A 474 6.42 9.94 7.10
CA ASN A 474 7.54 10.17 8.01
C ASN A 474 8.88 10.26 7.25
N ALA A 475 9.08 9.38 6.26
CA ALA A 475 10.32 9.36 5.48
C ALA A 475 10.51 10.66 4.70
N TYR A 476 9.56 11.08 3.86
CA TYR A 476 9.75 12.30 3.07
C TYR A 476 9.75 13.57 3.93
N ALA A 477 9.04 13.60 5.07
CA ALA A 477 9.11 14.71 6.01
C ALA A 477 10.55 14.93 6.52
N HIS A 478 11.24 13.84 6.89
CA HIS A 478 12.66 13.88 7.24
C HIS A 478 13.55 14.28 6.06
N ARG A 479 13.24 13.85 4.83
CA ARG A 479 13.98 14.29 3.64
C ARG A 479 13.84 15.78 3.38
N LEU A 480 12.64 16.34 3.56
CA LEU A 480 12.40 17.78 3.46
C LEU A 480 13.19 18.55 4.53
N ALA A 481 13.18 18.06 5.77
CA ALA A 481 13.92 18.63 6.88
C ALA A 481 15.44 18.64 6.63
N ASP A 482 16.01 17.48 6.29
CA ASP A 482 17.45 17.27 6.04
C ASP A 482 17.97 18.14 4.87
N ASN A 483 17.10 18.43 3.89
CA ASN A 483 17.45 19.17 2.68
C ASN A 483 16.84 20.58 2.64
N SER A 484 16.35 21.08 3.76
CA SER A 484 15.61 22.35 3.86
C SER A 484 16.32 23.52 3.19
N LEU A 485 17.63 23.65 3.34
CA LEU A 485 18.43 24.69 2.70
C LEU A 485 18.43 24.59 1.16
N ALA A 486 18.61 23.37 0.62
CA ALA A 486 18.65 23.14 -0.82
C ALA A 486 17.26 23.27 -1.47
N LEU A 487 16.19 23.03 -0.69
CA LEU A 487 14.82 23.04 -1.17
C LEU A 487 14.10 24.37 -0.95
N SER A 488 14.50 25.17 0.05
CA SER A 488 13.84 26.43 0.41
C SER A 488 14.55 27.68 -0.12
N LEU A 489 15.84 27.58 -0.44
CA LEU A 489 16.67 28.73 -0.82
C LEU A 489 17.39 28.58 -2.15
N ASP A 490 17.74 29.72 -2.75
CA ASP A 490 18.64 29.83 -3.89
C ASP A 490 20.09 29.71 -3.39
N THR A 491 20.64 28.49 -3.36
CA THR A 491 21.94 28.21 -2.71
C THR A 491 23.16 28.39 -3.64
N ASN A 492 23.59 29.65 -3.80
CA ASN A 492 24.93 30.18 -4.14
C ASN A 492 25.72 29.65 -5.37
N GLY A 493 25.95 30.54 -6.36
CA GLY A 493 27.26 30.56 -7.05
C GLY A 493 27.39 31.33 -8.37
N SER A 494 26.34 31.48 -9.17
CA SER A 494 26.48 32.05 -10.53
C SER A 494 25.18 32.63 -11.09
N GLY A 495 24.83 33.84 -10.65
CA GLY A 495 23.80 34.67 -11.30
C GLY A 495 22.36 34.39 -10.84
N PRO A 496 21.39 35.18 -11.34
CA PRO A 496 19.99 35.08 -10.95
C PRO A 496 19.37 33.82 -11.57
N GLY A 497 18.82 32.91 -10.75
CA GLY A 497 17.93 31.85 -11.23
C GLY A 497 18.18 30.43 -10.74
N HIS A 498 18.53 30.16 -9.47
CA HIS A 498 18.40 28.79 -8.96
C HIS A 498 17.02 28.58 -8.30
N PRO A 499 16.16 27.73 -8.89
CA PRO A 499 14.81 27.53 -8.42
C PRO A 499 14.77 26.60 -7.19
N THR A 500 13.95 26.94 -6.20
CA THR A 500 13.59 26.10 -5.04
C THR A 500 12.61 25.01 -5.46
N LEU A 501 12.31 24.06 -4.56
CA LEU A 501 11.29 23.04 -4.77
C LEU A 501 9.98 23.63 -5.33
N GLY A 502 9.40 24.62 -4.65
CA GLY A 502 8.14 25.24 -5.04
C GLY A 502 8.19 26.03 -6.35
N SER A 503 9.37 26.49 -6.79
CA SER A 503 9.50 27.16 -8.10
C SER A 503 9.83 26.21 -9.25
N ILE A 504 10.45 25.06 -8.96
CA ILE A 504 10.69 24.00 -9.97
C ILE A 504 9.40 23.20 -10.18
N ASN A 505 8.82 22.72 -9.08
CA ASN A 505 7.72 21.77 -9.06
C ASN A 505 6.63 22.24 -8.08
N PRO A 506 5.87 23.31 -8.39
CA PRO A 506 4.81 23.82 -7.51
C PRO A 506 3.74 22.78 -7.20
N GLU A 507 3.32 21.99 -8.19
CA GLU A 507 2.28 20.96 -8.03
C GLU A 507 2.76 19.79 -7.13
N LEU A 508 4.03 19.38 -7.25
CA LEU A 508 4.66 18.43 -6.32
C LEU A 508 4.67 18.99 -4.90
N ASN A 509 5.09 20.25 -4.71
CA ASN A 509 5.17 20.85 -3.38
C ASN A 509 3.79 20.95 -2.70
N GLN A 510 2.76 21.29 -3.48
CA GLN A 510 1.37 21.32 -3.00
C GLN A 510 0.86 19.92 -2.66
N THR A 511 1.24 18.90 -3.43
CA THR A 511 0.93 17.49 -3.15
C THR A 511 1.59 17.03 -1.85
N LEU A 512 2.89 17.30 -1.66
CA LEU A 512 3.61 16.98 -0.41
C LEU A 512 2.96 17.68 0.78
N THR A 513 2.61 18.96 0.63
CA THR A 513 1.94 19.75 1.68
C THR A 513 0.58 19.15 2.06
N LYS A 514 -0.29 18.90 1.08
CA LYS A 514 -1.60 18.27 1.30
C LYS A 514 -1.47 16.94 2.03
N ASN A 515 -0.47 16.14 1.66
CA ASN A 515 -0.31 14.80 2.19
C ASN A 515 0.32 14.76 3.59
N ILE A 516 1.03 15.80 4.01
CA ILE A 516 1.64 15.83 5.34
C ILE A 516 0.70 16.39 6.42
N ILE A 517 -0.30 17.20 6.04
CA ILE A 517 -1.27 17.81 6.97
C ILE A 517 -1.87 16.82 7.99
N PRO A 518 -2.35 15.62 7.59
CA PRO A 518 -2.89 14.65 8.54
C PRO A 518 -1.87 14.18 9.59
N TYR A 519 -0.57 14.20 9.26
CA TYR A 519 0.51 13.67 10.10
C TYR A 519 1.16 14.72 11.01
N LEU A 520 0.80 16.01 10.91
CA LEU A 520 1.45 17.09 11.68
C LEU A 520 1.40 16.86 13.20
N GLY A 521 0.27 16.36 13.73
CA GLY A 521 0.16 15.98 15.14
C GLY A 521 1.20 14.95 15.56
N ALA A 522 1.32 13.87 14.78
CA ALA A 522 2.26 12.79 15.06
C ALA A 522 3.72 13.22 14.84
N LEU A 523 3.99 14.06 13.83
CA LEU A 523 5.30 14.67 13.62
C LEU A 523 5.74 15.55 14.79
N ASN A 524 4.79 16.23 15.43
CA ASN A 524 4.98 17.01 16.66
C ASN A 524 4.97 16.15 17.95
N GLY A 525 5.03 14.82 17.82
CA GLY A 525 5.11 13.87 18.94
C GLY A 525 3.82 13.77 19.76
N VAL A 526 2.66 14.10 19.19
CA VAL A 526 1.37 13.86 19.85
C VAL A 526 1.03 12.37 19.74
N PRO A 527 0.78 11.67 20.86
CA PRO A 527 0.36 10.27 20.83
C PRO A 527 -1.09 10.14 20.35
N ASP A 528 -1.45 8.96 19.82
CA ASP A 528 -2.83 8.58 19.51
C ASP A 528 -3.60 9.58 18.64
N THR A 529 -2.93 10.15 17.62
CA THR A 529 -3.57 10.97 16.58
C THR A 529 -4.41 10.13 15.62
N GLY A 530 -4.91 8.95 16.03
CA GLY A 530 -5.79 7.96 15.37
C GLY A 530 -5.58 7.66 13.88
N ILE A 531 -4.41 8.01 13.36
CA ILE A 531 -3.87 7.62 12.06
C ILE A 531 -2.83 6.51 12.29
N HIS A 532 -2.41 5.83 11.23
CA HIS A 532 -1.55 4.64 11.28
C HIS A 532 -0.07 4.88 11.65
N THR A 533 0.22 5.61 12.73
CA THR A 533 1.61 5.96 13.13
C THR A 533 2.33 4.86 13.90
N TRP A 534 1.63 3.82 14.37
CA TRP A 534 2.17 2.73 15.17
C TRP A 534 3.08 1.76 14.38
N ALA A 535 3.02 1.78 13.04
CA ALA A 535 3.89 0.98 12.19
C ALA A 535 5.35 1.49 12.15
N VAL A 536 5.60 2.73 12.60
CA VAL A 536 6.94 3.34 12.64
C VAL A 536 7.45 3.35 14.08
N GLN A 537 8.62 2.74 14.32
CA GLN A 537 9.33 2.93 15.59
C GLN A 537 9.86 4.37 15.64
N ASN A 538 9.39 5.15 16.62
CA ASN A 538 9.71 6.58 16.77
C ASN A 538 9.21 7.42 15.57
N PHE A 539 7.91 7.37 15.30
CA PHE A 539 7.30 8.31 14.36
C PHE A 539 7.49 9.76 14.84
N GLY A 540 7.83 10.65 13.92
CA GLY A 540 7.98 12.08 14.17
C GLY A 540 9.41 12.55 14.31
N PHE A 541 9.57 13.84 14.57
CA PHE A 541 10.88 14.47 14.64
C PHE A 541 11.50 14.34 16.04
N ASP A 542 12.82 14.13 16.07
CA ASP A 542 13.61 14.10 17.31
C ASP A 542 13.91 15.53 17.82
N ASP A 543 13.95 16.51 16.90
CA ASP A 543 14.26 17.91 17.19
C ASP A 543 13.31 18.87 16.45
N ILE A 544 13.01 19.99 17.11
CA ILE A 544 12.17 21.07 16.61
C ILE A 544 12.68 21.64 15.28
N THR A 545 14.01 21.66 15.12
CA THR A 545 14.69 22.17 13.92
C THR A 545 14.38 21.34 12.67
N GLN A 546 13.99 20.07 12.81
CA GLN A 546 13.62 19.24 11.68
C GLN A 546 12.23 19.62 11.15
N MET A 547 11.26 19.87 12.05
CA MET A 547 9.95 20.40 11.66
C MET A 547 10.09 21.77 10.98
N GLU A 548 10.90 22.66 11.55
CA GLU A 548 11.21 23.96 10.95
C GLU A 548 11.80 23.78 9.54
N GLY A 549 12.75 22.87 9.36
CA GLY A 549 13.35 22.57 8.07
C GLY A 549 12.32 22.08 7.04
N MET A 550 11.42 21.19 7.45
CA MET A 550 10.34 20.70 6.58
C MET A 550 9.41 21.85 6.17
N ILE A 551 8.95 22.66 7.13
CA ILE A 551 8.06 23.80 6.87
C ILE A 551 8.73 24.78 5.89
N LYS A 552 9.99 25.15 6.12
CA LYS A 552 10.77 26.02 5.21
C LYS A 552 10.83 25.48 3.78
N ALA A 553 11.01 24.18 3.61
CA ALA A 553 11.04 23.57 2.29
C ALA A 553 9.68 23.70 1.57
N LEU A 554 8.57 23.48 2.30
CA LEU A 554 7.21 23.59 1.77
C LEU A 554 6.81 25.05 1.47
N GLU A 555 7.24 26.00 2.30
CA GLU A 555 7.06 27.44 2.10
C GLU A 555 7.78 28.00 0.87
N SER A 556 8.56 27.19 0.17
CA SER A 556 9.14 27.60 -1.10
C SER A 556 8.11 27.78 -2.24
N ASP A 557 6.87 27.28 -2.06
CA ASP A 557 5.67 27.57 -2.88
C ASP A 557 4.64 28.36 -2.04
N PRO A 558 4.10 29.49 -2.54
CA PRO A 558 3.16 30.31 -1.79
C PRO A 558 1.86 29.62 -1.39
N THR A 559 1.33 28.76 -2.25
CA THR A 559 0.08 28.03 -1.96
C THR A 559 0.30 27.01 -0.85
N SER A 560 1.42 26.30 -0.91
CA SER A 560 1.88 25.34 0.10
C SER A 560 2.18 26.01 1.43
N GLY A 561 2.93 27.11 1.44
CA GLY A 561 3.25 27.87 2.64
C GLY A 561 2.00 28.41 3.35
N PHE A 562 1.00 28.91 2.60
CA PHE A 562 -0.29 29.26 3.17
C PHE A 562 -0.99 28.04 3.80
N ALA A 563 -1.07 26.92 3.07
CA ALA A 563 -1.80 25.74 3.50
C ALA A 563 -1.17 25.10 4.74
N ILE A 564 0.16 25.01 4.81
CA ILE A 564 0.88 24.39 5.93
C ILE A 564 0.78 25.25 7.19
N ASN A 565 0.94 26.57 7.08
CA ASN A 565 0.81 27.49 8.21
C ASN A 565 -0.62 27.49 8.77
N HIS A 566 -1.62 27.51 7.88
CA HIS A 566 -3.01 27.41 8.31
C HIS A 566 -3.27 26.07 9.00
N ALA A 567 -2.79 24.95 8.45
CA ALA A 567 -2.94 23.64 9.08
C ALA A 567 -2.22 23.57 10.44
N GLY A 568 -1.05 24.19 10.58
CA GLY A 568 -0.33 24.30 11.84
C GLY A 568 -1.14 25.02 12.93
N ALA A 569 -1.75 26.16 12.60
CA ALA A 569 -2.60 26.89 13.52
C ALA A 569 -3.84 26.09 13.94
N GLU A 570 -4.48 25.39 12.98
CA GLU A 570 -5.62 24.49 13.28
C GLU A 570 -5.21 23.35 14.22
N TRP A 571 -4.02 22.77 14.04
CA TRP A 571 -3.49 21.77 14.95
C TRP A 571 -3.17 22.34 16.34
N GLU A 572 -2.66 23.58 16.46
CA GLU A 572 -2.46 24.24 17.75
C GLU A 572 -3.79 24.49 18.47
N ASN A 573 -4.80 25.02 17.75
CA ASN A 573 -6.13 25.28 18.28
C ASN A 573 -6.80 23.97 18.73
N TYR A 574 -6.65 22.91 17.95
CA TYR A 574 -7.13 21.58 18.32
C TYR A 574 -6.46 21.05 19.61
N MET A 575 -5.14 21.18 19.75
CA MET A 575 -4.43 20.81 20.99
C MET A 575 -4.88 21.67 22.18
N THR A 576 -5.16 22.95 21.95
CA THR A 576 -5.70 23.88 22.95
C THR A 576 -7.11 23.47 23.41
N ALA A 577 -7.96 23.03 22.49
CA ALA A 577 -9.28 22.49 22.81
C ALA A 577 -9.16 21.16 23.59
N LEU A 578 -8.24 20.27 23.21
CA LEU A 578 -8.00 19.02 23.95
C LEU A 578 -7.50 19.29 25.38
N TYR A 579 -6.65 20.29 25.58
CA TYR A 579 -6.25 20.75 26.91
C TYR A 579 -7.50 21.10 27.76
N GLY A 580 -8.44 21.88 27.22
CA GLY A 580 -9.70 22.20 27.90
C GLY A 580 -10.60 20.98 28.15
N ALA A 581 -10.76 20.11 27.15
CA ALA A 581 -11.59 18.92 27.20
C ALA A 581 -11.08 17.90 28.25
N HIS A 582 -9.76 17.78 28.39
CA HIS A 582 -9.11 16.84 29.29
C HIS A 582 -8.74 17.45 30.65
N GLY A 583 -9.46 18.50 31.06
CA GLY A 583 -9.35 19.05 32.41
C GLY A 583 -8.00 19.74 32.67
N GLY A 584 -7.31 20.20 31.63
CA GLY A 584 -6.03 20.88 31.74
C GLY A 584 -4.80 19.97 31.67
N ASP A 585 -4.86 18.85 30.93
CA ASP A 585 -3.70 17.95 30.78
C ASP A 585 -2.52 18.70 30.10
N PRO A 586 -1.37 18.86 30.78
CA PRO A 586 -0.25 19.67 30.29
C PRO A 586 0.42 19.09 29.03
N SER A 587 0.18 17.83 28.67
CA SER A 587 0.73 17.23 27.44
C SER A 587 0.15 17.88 26.18
N TYR A 588 -1.13 18.25 26.18
CA TYR A 588 -1.77 18.96 25.07
C TYR A 588 -1.34 20.43 24.99
N ALA A 589 -1.18 21.11 26.13
CA ALA A 589 -0.60 22.45 26.17
C ALA A 589 0.84 22.47 25.64
N ALA A 590 1.66 21.49 26.03
CA ALA A 590 3.01 21.35 25.52
C ALA A 590 3.04 21.07 24.00
N ALA A 591 2.08 20.30 23.47
CA ALA A 591 1.96 20.07 22.04
C ALA A 591 1.56 21.35 21.27
N ALA A 592 0.58 22.09 21.78
CA ALA A 592 0.19 23.39 21.26
C ALA A 592 1.37 24.38 21.22
N GLY A 593 2.12 24.49 22.32
CA GLY A 593 3.31 25.34 22.41
C GLY A 593 4.44 24.93 21.45
N ARG A 594 4.63 23.62 21.19
CA ARG A 594 5.57 23.16 20.17
C ARG A 594 5.16 23.56 18.76
N PHE A 595 3.88 23.39 18.40
CA PHE A 595 3.37 23.88 17.11
C PHE A 595 3.64 25.37 16.98
N HIS A 596 3.31 26.14 18.01
CA HIS A 596 3.52 27.56 17.99
C HIS A 596 4.96 27.96 17.70
N GLN A 597 5.89 27.37 18.45
CA GLN A 597 7.29 27.68 18.29
C GLN A 597 7.82 27.23 16.92
N MET A 598 7.50 26.01 16.47
CA MET A 598 7.97 25.46 15.20
C MET A 598 7.59 26.31 14.00
N PHE A 599 6.33 26.75 13.92
CA PHE A 599 5.83 27.55 12.81
C PHE A 599 6.38 28.98 12.85
N ASN A 600 6.43 29.60 14.04
CA ASN A 600 7.00 30.93 14.21
C ASN A 600 8.51 30.97 13.88
N ASP A 601 9.28 29.99 14.38
CA ASP A 601 10.71 29.87 14.09
C ASP A 601 10.95 29.54 12.60
N ALA A 602 10.10 28.71 11.98
CA ALA A 602 10.17 28.40 10.55
C ALA A 602 9.96 29.64 9.67
N ASP A 603 8.85 30.36 9.88
CA ASP A 603 8.50 31.59 9.18
C ASP A 603 9.62 32.64 9.30
N HIS A 604 10.09 32.87 10.54
CA HIS A 604 11.15 33.85 10.82
C HIS A 604 12.42 33.51 10.03
N ASP A 605 12.85 32.26 10.12
CA ASP A 605 14.07 31.80 9.46
C ASP A 605 13.93 31.76 7.93
N PHE A 606 12.76 31.42 7.38
CA PHE A 606 12.51 31.47 5.93
C PHE A 606 12.65 32.90 5.39
N VAL A 607 12.02 33.87 6.06
CA VAL A 607 12.10 35.29 5.70
C VAL A 607 13.53 35.82 5.87
N GLN A 608 14.18 35.48 6.97
CA GLN A 608 15.56 35.90 7.26
C GLN A 608 16.56 35.31 6.26
N ALA A 609 16.36 34.06 5.85
CA ALA A 609 17.24 33.39 4.89
C ALA A 609 17.09 33.95 3.47
N ASN A 610 15.87 34.23 3.00
CA ASN A 610 15.65 34.91 1.72
C ASN A 610 16.19 36.36 1.72
N LYS A 611 16.09 37.04 2.87
CA LYS A 611 16.74 38.34 3.06
C LYS A 611 18.26 38.25 2.86
N ASP A 612 18.90 37.30 3.53
CA ASP A 612 20.36 37.18 3.52
C ASP A 612 20.90 36.85 2.12
N GLN A 613 20.07 36.26 1.26
CA GLN A 613 20.36 36.00 -0.16
C GLN A 613 20.02 37.15 -1.11
N GLY A 614 19.36 38.22 -0.62
CA GLY A 614 18.97 39.36 -1.44
C GLY A 614 17.83 39.06 -2.44
N THR A 615 17.07 37.99 -2.23
CA THR A 615 15.97 37.53 -3.11
C THR A 615 14.63 38.19 -2.76
N TRP A 616 14.62 39.48 -2.42
CA TRP A 616 13.42 40.19 -1.95
C TRP A 616 12.26 40.26 -2.95
N ASP A 617 12.57 40.38 -4.25
CA ASP A 617 11.55 40.37 -5.31
C ASP A 617 10.73 39.06 -5.29
N ARG A 618 11.36 37.97 -4.83
CA ARG A 618 10.69 36.68 -4.65
C ARG A 618 9.69 36.70 -3.50
N ILE A 619 10.01 37.33 -2.38
CA ILE A 619 9.07 37.51 -1.26
C ILE A 619 7.88 38.36 -1.74
N VAL A 620 8.12 39.42 -2.52
CA VAL A 620 7.03 40.24 -3.09
C VAL A 620 6.17 39.43 -4.07
N GLN A 621 6.78 38.66 -4.96
CA GLN A 621 6.09 37.78 -5.91
C GLN A 621 5.29 36.69 -5.18
N TYR A 622 5.88 36.10 -4.15
CA TYR A 622 5.24 35.13 -3.26
C TYR A 622 3.94 35.67 -2.66
N ASN A 623 3.95 36.93 -2.23
CA ASN A 623 2.78 37.60 -1.65
C ASN A 623 1.68 37.89 -2.69
N GLN A 624 2.07 38.09 -3.95
CA GLN A 624 1.13 38.30 -5.05
C GLN A 624 0.51 36.97 -5.50
N ASP A 625 1.29 35.91 -5.53
CA ASP A 625 0.88 34.58 -5.98
C ASP A 625 0.08 33.82 -4.90
N SER A 626 0.32 34.09 -3.61
CA SER A 626 -0.47 33.55 -2.49
C SER A 626 -1.93 34.04 -2.46
N ALA A 627 -2.28 35.06 -3.24
CA ALA A 627 -3.65 35.56 -3.37
C ALA A 627 -4.64 34.56 -4.02
N ALA A 628 -4.16 33.39 -4.49
CA ALA A 628 -4.96 32.29 -5.04
C ALA A 628 -5.71 31.45 -3.96
N TRP A 629 -6.57 32.13 -3.20
CA TRP A 629 -7.36 31.60 -2.08
C TRP A 629 -8.11 30.28 -2.35
N ASP A 630 -8.67 30.11 -3.55
CA ASP A 630 -9.52 28.93 -3.84
C ASP A 630 -8.72 27.61 -3.87
N SER A 631 -7.45 27.67 -4.29
CA SER A 631 -6.57 26.50 -4.35
C SER A 631 -6.11 26.08 -2.95
N SER A 632 -5.76 27.03 -2.09
CA SER A 632 -5.26 26.74 -0.74
C SER A 632 -6.36 26.19 0.18
N LYS A 633 -7.59 26.70 0.07
CA LYS A 633 -8.76 26.15 0.78
C LYS A 633 -9.01 24.68 0.43
N ALA A 634 -8.87 24.32 -0.85
CA ALA A 634 -9.06 22.95 -1.30
C ALA A 634 -8.03 22.00 -0.66
N LEU A 635 -6.75 22.40 -0.58
CA LEU A 635 -5.68 21.61 0.04
C LEU A 635 -5.93 21.36 1.53
N VAL A 636 -6.26 22.42 2.28
CA VAL A 636 -6.53 22.34 3.72
C VAL A 636 -7.76 21.46 3.98
N SER A 637 -8.86 21.72 3.28
CA SER A 637 -10.09 20.94 3.45
C SER A 637 -9.94 19.45 3.10
N ALA A 638 -8.96 19.08 2.27
CA ALA A 638 -8.65 17.69 1.95
C ALA A 638 -7.87 17.00 3.08
N GLY A 639 -6.88 17.69 3.68
CA GLY A 639 -6.05 17.15 4.76
C GLY A 639 -6.82 16.95 6.07
N PHE A 640 -7.74 17.85 6.41
CA PHE A 640 -8.50 17.80 7.67
C PHE A 640 -9.63 16.75 7.70
N LYS A 641 -9.96 16.09 6.58
CA LYS A 641 -10.96 15.00 6.54
C LYS A 641 -10.54 13.76 7.33
N PHE A 642 -9.27 13.65 7.70
CA PHE A 642 -8.67 12.45 8.29
C PHE A 642 -8.29 12.61 9.76
N LEU A 643 -8.66 13.72 10.40
CA LEU A 643 -8.45 13.83 11.84
C LEU A 643 -9.31 12.76 12.56
N PRO A 644 -8.74 11.94 13.46
CA PRO A 644 -9.43 10.79 14.04
C PRO A 644 -9.87 10.96 15.51
N PRO A 645 -10.73 10.06 16.02
CA PRO A 645 -11.31 10.15 17.36
C PRO A 645 -10.26 10.35 18.49
N PRO A 646 -10.58 11.10 19.57
CA PRO A 646 -11.92 11.42 20.04
C PRO A 646 -12.40 12.83 19.65
N PHE A 647 -12.78 13.02 18.38
CA PHE A 647 -13.74 14.04 17.96
C PHE A 647 -15.07 13.95 18.73
N ASP A 648 -15.36 12.82 19.37
CA ASP A 648 -16.56 12.64 20.19
C ASP A 648 -16.58 13.56 21.43
N ALA A 649 -15.41 13.94 21.96
CA ALA A 649 -15.30 14.79 23.15
C ALA A 649 -15.45 16.29 22.82
N VAL A 650 -15.18 16.70 21.57
CA VAL A 650 -15.22 18.11 21.13
C VAL A 650 -16.33 18.38 20.09
N GLY A 651 -16.94 17.32 19.54
CA GLY A 651 -17.98 17.36 18.51
C GLY A 651 -17.49 17.90 17.15
N PRO A 652 -18.34 17.87 16.10
CA PRO A 652 -18.09 18.50 14.79
C PRO A 652 -18.10 20.05 14.83
N VAL A 653 -17.79 20.65 15.98
CA VAL A 653 -18.06 22.08 16.28
C VAL A 653 -16.93 23.01 15.83
N LEU A 654 -15.74 22.53 15.50
CA LEU A 654 -14.55 23.42 15.55
C LEU A 654 -13.69 23.59 14.31
N ILE A 655 -14.13 23.28 13.09
CA ILE A 655 -13.50 23.90 11.91
C ILE A 655 -14.60 24.15 10.87
N ASP A 656 -15.23 25.33 10.94
CA ASP A 656 -16.17 25.78 9.90
C ASP A 656 -15.34 26.26 8.71
N LEU A 657 -14.72 25.30 8.00
CA LEU A 657 -13.97 25.47 6.74
C LEU A 657 -14.76 26.27 5.67
N ALA A 658 -16.05 26.55 5.90
CA ALA A 658 -16.95 27.14 4.95
C ALA A 658 -17.07 28.67 5.00
N ASN A 659 -16.50 29.41 5.97
CA ASN A 659 -16.82 30.84 6.05
C ASN A 659 -16.05 31.71 5.01
N PRO A 660 -16.71 32.27 3.98
CA PRO A 660 -16.06 32.95 2.84
C PRO A 660 -15.78 34.45 3.06
N GLU A 661 -16.12 35.02 4.21
CA GLU A 661 -16.20 36.48 4.39
C GLU A 661 -14.89 37.18 4.82
N VAL A 662 -13.77 36.46 5.00
CA VAL A 662 -12.47 37.07 5.36
C VAL A 662 -11.54 37.07 4.14
N LYS A 663 -11.77 38.03 3.25
CA LYS A 663 -10.90 38.29 2.09
C LYS A 663 -9.59 38.97 2.53
N LEU A 664 -8.48 38.47 2.00
CA LEU A 664 -7.18 39.12 1.70
C LEU A 664 -6.40 39.84 2.81
N ASP A 665 -7.00 40.39 3.86
CA ASP A 665 -6.30 41.36 4.73
C ASP A 665 -5.49 40.74 5.88
N GLY A 666 -5.25 39.43 5.92
CA GLY A 666 -4.25 38.97 6.89
C GLY A 666 -4.06 37.50 7.07
N LEU A 667 -3.75 36.78 5.99
CA LEU A 667 -3.18 35.44 6.08
C LEU A 667 -2.13 35.22 5.00
N GLY A 668 -0.91 34.91 5.43
CA GLY A 668 0.21 34.50 4.59
C GLY A 668 0.85 35.63 3.80
N ILE A 669 1.77 36.38 4.42
CA ILE A 669 2.63 37.43 3.84
C ILE A 669 1.91 38.41 2.86
N ALA A 670 0.58 38.47 2.82
CA ALA A 670 -0.16 39.34 1.90
C ALA A 670 -0.30 40.74 2.51
N ASN A 671 0.81 41.49 2.58
CA ASN A 671 0.72 42.94 2.60
C ASN A 671 0.61 43.43 1.15
N ASP A 672 -0.17 44.48 0.92
CA ASP A 672 -0.17 45.23 -0.33
C ASP A 672 1.31 45.55 -0.69
N PRO A 673 1.82 45.09 -1.85
CA PRO A 673 3.21 45.34 -2.28
C PRO A 673 3.57 46.83 -2.32
N SER A 674 2.57 47.71 -2.42
CA SER A 674 2.75 49.17 -2.43
C SER A 674 2.82 49.81 -1.04
N GLU A 675 2.57 49.06 0.03
CA GLU A 675 2.60 49.53 1.41
C GLU A 675 3.85 49.12 2.19
N ILE A 676 4.75 48.29 1.63
CA ILE A 676 6.01 47.87 2.27
C ILE A 676 7.02 49.04 2.27
N PRO A 677 7.29 49.74 3.40
CA PRO A 677 8.21 50.87 3.44
C PRO A 677 9.67 50.40 3.55
N SER A 678 10.62 51.32 3.43
CA SER A 678 12.08 51.12 3.25
C SER A 678 12.85 50.34 4.34
N ASN A 679 12.18 49.71 5.32
CA ASN A 679 12.78 48.68 6.18
C ASN A 679 11.97 47.36 6.10
N PRO A 680 12.03 46.66 4.95
CA PRO A 680 11.13 45.56 4.60
C PRO A 680 11.25 44.31 5.48
N THR A 681 12.33 44.15 6.25
CA THR A 681 12.55 42.94 7.06
C THR A 681 11.77 42.94 8.35
N THR A 682 11.81 44.04 9.10
CA THR A 682 11.19 44.09 10.43
C THR A 682 9.68 43.98 10.31
N ASP A 683 9.09 44.53 9.26
CA ASP A 683 7.65 44.52 9.03
C ASP A 683 7.15 43.18 8.45
N ALA A 684 7.91 42.52 7.56
CA ALA A 684 7.55 41.18 7.06
C ALA A 684 7.69 40.09 8.14
N ILE A 685 8.75 40.14 8.96
CA ILE A 685 8.92 39.28 10.13
C ILE A 685 7.84 39.59 11.19
N SER A 686 7.55 40.87 11.45
CA SER A 686 6.48 41.25 12.38
C SER A 686 5.10 40.84 11.87
N ALA A 687 4.88 40.83 10.56
CA ALA A 687 3.63 40.38 9.95
C ALA A 687 3.49 38.85 10.07
N ALA A 688 4.48 38.07 9.61
CA ALA A 688 4.51 36.61 9.78
C ALA A 688 4.28 36.20 11.24
N ASN A 689 5.04 36.81 12.16
CA ASN A 689 4.87 36.59 13.61
C ASN A 689 3.49 37.05 14.08
N SER A 690 2.99 38.22 13.68
CA SER A 690 1.68 38.71 14.13
C SER A 690 0.53 37.82 13.66
N TYR A 691 0.62 37.15 12.51
CA TYR A 691 -0.49 36.36 11.96
C TYR A 691 -0.68 35.03 12.67
N TYR A 692 0.38 34.22 12.77
CA TYR A 692 0.32 32.97 13.52
C TYR A 692 -0.03 33.25 14.99
N ASN A 693 0.56 34.30 15.59
CA ASN A 693 0.17 34.76 16.93
C ASN A 693 -1.29 35.23 17.03
N THR A 694 -1.88 35.82 15.98
CA THR A 694 -3.29 36.27 16.00
C THR A 694 -4.25 35.10 16.02
N ASP A 695 -3.92 34.01 15.33
CA ASP A 695 -4.80 32.85 15.19
C ASP A 695 -4.75 31.89 16.39
N THR A 696 -3.71 31.97 17.23
CA THR A 696 -3.50 30.97 18.30
C THR A 696 -3.33 31.55 19.72
N ASN A 697 -3.26 32.88 19.90
CA ASN A 697 -3.11 33.50 21.22
C ASN A 697 -4.34 34.30 21.70
N GLY A 698 -4.36 34.57 23.00
CA GLY A 698 -5.27 35.54 23.62
C GLY A 698 -6.72 35.05 23.62
N LEU A 699 -7.60 35.78 22.93
CA LEU A 699 -9.04 35.50 22.95
C LEU A 699 -9.41 34.22 22.18
N TYR A 700 -8.62 33.86 21.15
CA TYR A 700 -8.80 32.64 20.35
C TYR A 700 -8.47 31.40 21.17
N GLN A 701 -7.29 31.40 21.79
CA GLN A 701 -6.90 30.38 22.75
C GLN A 701 -7.95 30.17 23.85
N GLN A 702 -8.44 31.27 24.46
CA GLN A 702 -9.49 31.20 25.48
C GLN A 702 -10.80 30.61 24.94
N TYR A 703 -11.13 30.91 23.68
CA TYR A 703 -12.28 30.34 23.00
C TYR A 703 -12.14 28.83 22.81
N ASP A 704 -10.97 28.36 22.38
CA ASP A 704 -10.71 26.94 22.13
C ASP A 704 -10.70 26.13 23.43
N VAL A 705 -10.06 26.65 24.49
CA VAL A 705 -10.09 26.04 25.84
C VAL A 705 -11.54 25.90 26.32
N ALA A 706 -12.34 26.97 26.22
CA ALA A 706 -13.73 26.94 26.65
C ALA A 706 -14.58 26.00 25.80
N THR A 707 -14.35 25.97 24.49
CA THR A 707 -15.07 25.08 23.56
C THR A 707 -14.78 23.61 23.86
N GLY A 708 -13.51 23.26 24.02
CA GLY A 708 -13.08 21.91 24.43
C GLY A 708 -13.68 21.49 25.76
N TYR A 709 -13.63 22.37 26.76
CA TYR A 709 -14.24 22.11 28.06
C TYR A 709 -15.76 21.89 27.95
N PHE A 710 -16.46 22.75 27.20
CA PHE A 710 -17.93 22.68 27.07
C PHE A 710 -18.38 21.40 26.39
N ALA A 711 -17.61 20.91 25.43
CA ALA A 711 -17.95 19.71 24.71
C ALA A 711 -17.76 18.44 25.56
N ALA A 712 -16.73 18.39 26.41
CA ALA A 712 -16.47 17.25 27.28
C ALA A 712 -17.30 17.27 28.59
N HIS A 713 -17.57 18.45 29.15
CA HIS A 713 -18.14 18.62 30.50
C HIS A 713 -19.49 19.35 30.52
N GLY A 714 -19.95 19.85 29.39
CA GLY A 714 -21.10 20.76 29.30
C GLY A 714 -20.75 22.19 29.72
N VAL A 715 -21.68 23.13 29.47
CA VAL A 715 -21.55 24.52 29.95
C VAL A 715 -21.58 24.53 31.48
N PRO A 716 -20.64 25.19 32.17
CA PRO A 716 -20.68 25.34 33.63
C PRO A 716 -22.00 25.97 34.12
N ASP A 717 -22.46 25.55 35.29
CA ASP A 717 -23.66 26.12 35.97
C ASP A 717 -23.36 27.51 36.57
N ASP A 718 -22.92 28.42 35.72
CA ASP A 718 -22.66 29.82 36.03
C ASP A 718 -23.41 30.70 35.02
N PRO A 719 -24.46 31.43 35.45
CA PRO A 719 -25.28 32.27 34.59
C PRO A 719 -24.51 33.35 33.82
N ARG A 720 -23.26 33.64 34.22
CA ARG A 720 -22.38 34.58 33.51
C ARG A 720 -21.99 34.07 32.11
N TRP A 721 -22.06 32.76 31.83
CA TRP A 721 -21.82 32.22 30.49
C TRP A 721 -22.93 32.51 29.49
N ASN A 722 -24.17 32.72 29.94
CA ASN A 722 -25.34 32.89 29.06
C ASN A 722 -25.19 34.03 28.05
N GLN A 723 -24.43 35.09 28.39
CA GLN A 723 -24.20 36.21 27.46
C GLN A 723 -23.27 35.85 26.30
N PHE A 724 -22.49 34.77 26.43
CA PHE A 724 -21.54 34.27 25.45
C PHE A 724 -22.05 33.07 24.69
N LEU A 725 -23.29 32.62 24.91
CA LEU A 725 -23.88 31.49 24.20
C LEU A 725 -24.80 31.97 23.08
N ALA A 726 -24.72 31.31 21.93
CA ALA A 726 -25.68 31.41 20.85
C ALA A 726 -26.95 30.61 21.18
N SER A 727 -27.98 30.75 20.35
CA SER A 727 -29.28 30.10 20.56
C SER A 727 -29.24 28.57 20.49
N ASP A 728 -28.19 28.02 19.90
CA ASP A 728 -27.90 26.58 19.81
C ASP A 728 -27.10 26.06 21.02
N GLY A 729 -26.76 26.92 21.99
CA GLY A 729 -25.97 26.56 23.16
C GLY A 729 -24.45 26.52 22.91
N GLN A 730 -23.97 26.91 21.72
CA GLN A 730 -22.55 27.04 21.43
C GLN A 730 -22.00 28.42 21.80
N LEU A 731 -20.68 28.56 21.89
CA LEU A 731 -20.04 29.85 22.13
C LEU A 731 -20.23 30.81 20.95
N SER A 732 -20.83 31.96 21.23
CA SER A 732 -21.06 33.06 20.29
C SER A 732 -19.83 33.95 20.22
N TRP A 733 -19.06 33.83 19.14
CA TRP A 733 -17.88 34.67 18.94
C TRP A 733 -18.20 36.17 18.93
N SER A 734 -19.32 36.58 18.34
CA SER A 734 -19.72 37.98 18.30
C SER A 734 -19.96 38.56 19.70
N ALA A 735 -20.48 37.75 20.62
CA ALA A 735 -20.66 38.13 22.01
C ALA A 735 -19.35 38.12 22.81
N ILE A 736 -18.48 37.13 22.55
CA ILE A 736 -17.15 37.03 23.15
C ILE A 736 -16.31 38.24 22.79
N ARG A 737 -16.31 38.64 21.52
CA ARG A 737 -15.65 39.85 21.03
C ARG A 737 -16.14 41.12 21.71
N ALA A 738 -17.46 41.22 21.94
CA ALA A 738 -18.07 42.40 22.55
C ALA A 738 -17.69 42.58 24.03
N ASP A 739 -17.27 41.52 24.72
CA ASP A 739 -16.92 41.54 26.15
C ASP A 739 -15.77 40.56 26.47
N SER A 740 -14.65 40.71 25.75
CA SER A 740 -13.50 39.79 25.79
C SER A 740 -12.84 39.67 27.16
N PHE A 741 -12.76 40.77 27.90
CA PHE A 741 -12.21 40.78 29.26
C PHE A 741 -13.03 39.90 30.21
N ARG A 742 -14.36 39.99 30.13
CA ARG A 742 -15.24 39.19 30.98
C ARG A 742 -15.29 37.74 30.54
N PHE A 743 -15.19 37.47 29.24
CA PHE A 743 -15.05 36.10 28.73
C PHE A 743 -13.77 35.45 29.26
N GLY A 744 -12.62 36.11 29.11
CA GLY A 744 -11.34 35.61 29.63
C GLY A 744 -11.38 35.30 31.12
N SER A 745 -11.96 36.21 31.92
CA SER A 745 -12.13 35.96 33.36
C SER A 745 -13.05 34.76 33.69
N LEU A 746 -13.96 34.36 32.80
CA LEU A 746 -14.77 33.15 32.97
C LEU A 746 -14.01 31.90 32.55
N VAL A 747 -13.25 31.97 31.45
CA VAL A 747 -12.35 30.87 31.01
C VAL A 747 -11.34 30.55 32.11
N ASP A 748 -10.70 31.57 32.70
CA ASP A 748 -9.76 31.44 33.81
C ASP A 748 -10.39 30.83 35.09
N SER A 749 -11.72 30.77 35.16
CA SER A 749 -12.47 30.19 36.28
C SER A 749 -12.93 28.75 36.04
N LEU A 750 -12.63 28.17 34.87
CA LEU A 750 -12.91 26.77 34.58
C LEU A 750 -12.10 25.85 35.52
N PRO A 751 -12.66 24.72 35.98
CA PRO A 751 -11.99 23.79 36.88
C PRO A 751 -11.00 22.89 36.12
N ILE A 752 -10.01 23.51 35.49
CA ILE A 752 -8.87 22.85 34.82
C ILE A 752 -7.68 22.79 35.79
N THR A 753 -6.98 21.66 35.82
CA THR A 753 -5.85 21.41 36.73
C THR A 753 -4.67 22.27 36.31
N ASP A 754 -4.43 23.32 37.09
CA ASP A 754 -3.41 24.35 36.90
C ASP A 754 -3.61 25.24 35.66
N THR A 755 -3.53 26.56 35.89
CA THR A 755 -3.64 27.59 34.84
C THR A 755 -2.56 27.36 33.81
N TRP A 756 -2.93 27.28 32.53
CA TRP A 756 -2.01 27.47 31.40
C TRP A 756 -1.05 28.62 31.71
N ASN A 757 0.16 28.28 32.11
CA ASN A 757 1.15 29.25 32.53
C ASN A 757 2.24 29.25 31.47
N ASN A 758 2.29 30.30 30.65
CA ASN A 758 3.30 30.46 29.60
C ASN A 758 4.76 30.34 30.11
N SER A 759 4.99 30.40 31.43
CA SER A 759 6.29 30.16 32.07
C SER A 759 6.59 28.71 32.48
N MET A 760 5.61 27.81 32.47
CA MET A 760 5.75 26.38 32.80
C MET A 760 5.25 25.44 31.68
N ASP A 761 4.33 25.88 30.82
CA ASP A 761 3.53 25.02 29.93
C ASP A 761 3.73 25.27 28.42
N GLY A 762 4.89 25.79 28.01
CA GLY A 762 5.38 25.54 26.63
C GLY A 762 5.54 26.71 25.65
N TYR A 763 5.37 27.98 26.06
CA TYR A 763 5.54 29.12 25.13
C TYR A 763 6.93 29.77 25.11
N GLY A 764 7.87 29.34 25.97
CA GLY A 764 9.09 30.11 26.25
C GLY A 764 10.39 29.34 26.31
N SER A 765 10.49 28.16 25.68
CA SER A 765 11.74 27.42 25.62
C SER A 765 11.89 26.60 24.35
N GLY A 766 12.39 27.24 23.31
CA GLY A 766 13.71 26.86 22.80
C GLY A 766 14.62 26.24 23.86
N ALA A 767 14.51 24.94 24.05
CA ALA A 767 15.55 24.13 24.66
C ALA A 767 15.90 23.00 23.69
N ARG A 768 16.91 23.29 22.87
CA ARG A 768 17.94 22.29 22.55
C ARG A 768 18.30 21.56 23.85
N PRO A 769 18.60 20.25 23.82
CA PRO A 769 18.88 19.46 25.00
C PRO A 769 20.00 20.11 25.84
N SER A 770 19.64 20.89 26.88
CA SER A 770 20.44 21.56 27.94
C SER A 770 20.17 23.06 28.29
N ALA A 771 19.20 23.79 27.71
CA ALA A 771 19.03 25.22 28.04
C ALA A 771 17.99 25.54 29.15
N ASN A 772 18.42 26.27 30.20
CA ASN A 772 17.59 26.91 31.23
C ASN A 772 16.95 28.22 30.70
N ILE A 773 15.69 28.49 31.06
CA ILE A 773 14.82 29.53 30.47
C ILE A 773 14.90 30.88 31.22
N ASN A 774 14.91 32.01 30.48
CA ASN A 774 14.85 33.40 30.99
C ASN A 774 13.65 34.18 30.36
N PRO A 775 12.71 34.72 31.15
CA PRO A 775 11.34 35.04 30.69
C PRO A 775 11.03 36.53 30.44
N LYS A 776 11.64 37.22 29.46
CA LYS A 776 11.41 38.69 29.35
C LYS A 776 11.12 39.36 28.01
N VAL A 777 10.97 38.70 26.87
CA VAL A 777 10.61 39.44 25.63
C VAL A 777 9.75 38.61 24.67
N LEU A 778 8.44 38.87 24.66
CA LEU A 778 7.54 38.69 23.52
C LEU A 778 6.58 39.91 23.46
N PRO A 779 6.19 40.39 22.26
CA PRO A 779 5.33 41.55 22.09
C PRO A 779 3.86 41.26 22.46
N ALA A 780 3.10 42.32 22.73
CA ALA A 780 1.67 42.26 23.03
C ALA A 780 0.86 41.66 21.86
N PRO A 781 -0.29 41.02 22.12
CA PRO A 781 -1.14 40.39 21.10
C PRO A 781 -1.47 41.35 19.95
N GLY A 782 -1.48 40.81 18.73
CA GLY A 782 -2.07 41.48 17.56
C GLY A 782 -3.54 41.79 17.85
N THR A 783 -3.91 43.06 17.73
CA THR A 783 -5.22 43.59 18.16
C THR A 783 -6.25 43.61 17.04
N ASP A 784 -6.40 42.54 16.25
CA ASP A 784 -7.54 42.42 15.32
C ASP A 784 -8.63 41.46 15.85
N PRO A 785 -9.48 41.93 16.79
CA PRO A 785 -10.61 41.16 17.28
C PRO A 785 -11.75 41.06 16.25
N THR A 786 -11.61 41.59 15.02
CA THR A 786 -12.72 41.65 14.05
C THR A 786 -12.96 40.35 13.28
N ARG A 787 -12.09 39.34 13.40
CA ARG A 787 -12.18 38.03 12.74
C ARG A 787 -12.72 36.96 13.67
N ARG A 788 -13.37 35.91 13.16
CA ARG A 788 -13.91 34.76 13.94
C ARG A 788 -12.84 33.66 14.02
N PRO A 789 -12.76 32.88 15.13
CA PRO A 789 -12.02 31.62 15.16
C PRO A 789 -12.51 30.77 13.99
N ARG A 790 -11.58 30.15 13.28
CA ARG A 790 -11.85 29.39 12.07
C ARG A 790 -12.60 28.11 12.37
#